data_AF-A0A0G4H1K0-F1
#
_entry.id   AF-A0A0G4H1K0-F1
#
_cell.length_a   1.000
_cell.length_b   1.000
_cell.length_c   1.000
_cell.angle_alpha   90.00
_cell.angle_beta   90.00
_cell.angle_gamma   90.00
#
_symmetry.space_group_name_H-M   'P 1'
#
loop_
_entity.id
_entity.type
_entity.pdbx_description
1 polymer ?
#
loop_
_entity_poly.entity_id
_entity_poly.type
_entity_poly.pdbx_seq_one_letter_code
_entity_poly.pdbx_strand_id
1 'polypeptide(L)'
;MRPGTPTPMHTHHQAMVLPTSSDTTIERTQGKYEGKYEGMIQNGVPEGWGVLSAGITPNPDVPPNAKRYEGDWREGAFHGKGIKYYEGDGDLVNKKEYEGQWSKGMRNGVGIAYFPNGNPHFKCHWKDDQVDDSKEVIEYFDNGNVRYEGQMLFGLRCGYGTEYVTGDYRNHHSALSGRNVAPRKVYVGCWARGKKEGSGTLFYEDGCTPWYEGRWMDGERHGHGIDEGMRNGPGTTYYPNGKPHLKCHWKDDQIDESEEVIEHFYNGKVKYQGGFLDGLKHGQGIEYRGRGSDGVCRMAGTTGTSFRLIHQSGRCATNEGPVTGRRLSREALVLISGYGVWPLFNKSIATEAGAQCRQADIACSRAADRAFWQAMPVNVAMRWGGRMPNLTRIWCCHPAGDRAWCLDVVTALIEGHTEGRAAMVAEKRAEAKRRGEAADIPDGSLTTITFQTRSSPWHRQPRLARAPSLERVQAHEHIYTLGPLVGSSECLRVFDVPSTVDQKAEVLEQVPVAAEEGQPGPLANLEDIGPIEVSNVHMNNLVALNVWSTRLQVLGSVLVSRGCRRSLKSLKVKFIDATVVGNWVFQFAEALQTFASAVCIEGVSISIGSFHLDLLYRPFFPAAPSPVLKTLMSQLADQATVVRVDLRWSDLATPPTPAMLDMARGLAFNKATSAVVLGVDQPAQAAPATAPPALAIIEQIQPMPQVSELVLNKQTALAAGTQLANRMPNLQVLCVLGDVPVQQAFEAIKVIGCERELDMVAAMDIRGVGSGGIDIGEPREGFPQMTTLIVDLTVPAGVSDFVEFACSSTRSLLQLKCKALLLELRGLDASTRSLLESAVPAQLSSLEGTITLCSQQDDKLSIRSLRYSG
;
A
#
# COMPACT_ATOMS: atom_id res chain seq x y z
N MET A 1 -71.65 6.73 -21.76
CA MET A 1 -72.17 8.07 -22.12
C MET A 1 -71.21 9.13 -21.55
N ARG A 2 -70.95 10.24 -22.26
CA ARG A 2 -70.48 11.53 -21.69
C ARG A 2 -71.73 12.34 -21.22
N PRO A 3 -71.69 13.49 -20.49
CA PRO A 3 -70.58 14.37 -19.99
C PRO A 3 -70.52 14.41 -18.43
N GLY A 4 -69.85 15.33 -17.69
CA GLY A 4 -68.80 16.33 -18.03
C GLY A 4 -69.06 17.79 -17.56
N THR A 5 -68.33 18.27 -16.52
CA THR A 5 -68.22 19.67 -15.96
C THR A 5 -69.52 20.32 -15.38
N PRO A 6 -69.47 21.21 -14.34
CA PRO A 6 -68.42 22.22 -14.04
C PRO A 6 -68.11 22.53 -12.53
N THR A 7 -67.19 23.48 -12.31
CA THR A 7 -66.87 24.23 -11.06
C THR A 7 -67.94 25.31 -10.74
N PRO A 8 -68.07 25.84 -9.49
CA PRO A 8 -67.26 27.00 -9.04
C PRO A 8 -66.98 27.15 -7.51
N MET A 9 -66.40 28.31 -7.14
CA MET A 9 -65.94 28.83 -5.83
C MET A 9 -67.10 29.10 -4.81
N HIS A 10 -66.95 29.47 -3.52
CA HIS A 10 -66.13 30.57 -2.93
C HIS A 10 -66.10 30.63 -1.36
N THR A 11 -64.94 31.10 -0.83
CA THR A 11 -64.69 32.03 0.34
C THR A 11 -65.21 31.83 1.78
N HIS A 12 -64.28 31.97 2.76
CA HIS A 12 -64.19 33.03 3.81
C HIS A 12 -63.24 32.57 4.97
N HIS A 13 -62.51 33.36 5.79
CA HIS A 13 -62.39 34.83 6.01
C HIS A 13 -60.95 35.23 6.50
N GLN A 14 -60.69 36.55 6.47
CA GLN A 14 -59.55 37.41 6.93
C GLN A 14 -58.91 37.16 8.33
N ALA A 15 -57.80 37.79 8.77
CA ALA A 15 -56.61 38.46 8.16
C ALA A 15 -55.68 39.09 9.26
N MET A 16 -54.36 39.30 9.01
CA MET A 16 -53.59 40.49 9.47
C MET A 16 -52.17 40.64 8.85
N VAL A 17 -52.02 41.60 7.92
CA VAL A 17 -50.98 42.66 7.76
C VAL A 17 -49.47 42.33 7.58
N LEU A 18 -49.02 42.31 6.30
CA LEU A 18 -47.97 43.15 5.61
C LEU A 18 -46.54 43.36 6.20
N PRO A 19 -45.47 43.51 5.38
CA PRO A 19 -45.45 44.28 4.11
C PRO A 19 -44.99 43.56 2.82
N THR A 20 -45.18 44.29 1.71
CA THR A 20 -45.00 43.92 0.30
C THR A 20 -43.55 43.90 -0.18
N SER A 21 -43.21 42.95 -1.05
CA SER A 21 -42.12 43.11 -2.04
C SER A 21 -42.70 43.41 -3.43
N SER A 22 -41.98 44.22 -4.20
CA SER A 22 -42.43 44.84 -5.45
C SER A 22 -42.34 43.91 -6.66
N ASP A 23 -43.28 44.08 -7.60
CA ASP A 23 -43.05 43.76 -9.01
C ASP A 23 -41.76 44.45 -9.50
N THR A 24 -40.83 43.67 -10.04
CA THR A 24 -39.76 44.18 -10.91
C THR A 24 -39.91 43.55 -12.28
N THR A 25 -40.44 44.34 -13.21
CA THR A 25 -40.40 44.07 -14.65
C THR A 25 -38.95 43.82 -15.07
N ILE A 26 -38.68 42.65 -15.63
CA ILE A 26 -37.33 42.27 -16.05
C ILE A 26 -36.99 43.00 -17.36
N GLU A 27 -36.35 44.16 -17.27
CA GLU A 27 -35.77 44.81 -18.44
C GLU A 27 -34.53 44.03 -18.92
N ARG A 28 -34.65 43.39 -20.08
CA ARG A 28 -33.52 42.85 -20.85
C ARG A 28 -33.16 43.84 -21.92
N THR A 29 -31.98 44.44 -21.81
CA THR A 29 -31.47 45.41 -22.78
C THR A 29 -30.16 44.92 -23.39
N GLN A 30 -29.99 45.16 -24.68
CA GLN A 30 -28.71 44.99 -25.35
C GLN A 30 -27.86 46.23 -25.00
N GLY A 31 -26.79 46.03 -24.25
CA GLY A 31 -26.08 47.13 -23.59
C GLY A 31 -24.56 47.03 -23.72
N LYS A 32 -23.90 48.19 -23.62
CA LYS A 32 -22.46 48.27 -23.39
C LYS A 32 -22.20 48.64 -21.94
N TYR A 33 -21.47 47.80 -21.21
CA TYR A 33 -21.04 48.11 -19.84
C TYR A 33 -19.61 48.65 -19.86
N GLU A 34 -19.42 49.89 -19.39
CA GLU A 34 -18.15 50.64 -19.36
C GLU A 34 -17.33 50.67 -20.67
N GLY A 35 -17.95 50.36 -21.82
CA GLY A 35 -17.24 50.22 -23.10
C GLY A 35 -16.31 49.01 -23.21
N LYS A 36 -16.35 48.09 -22.23
CA LYS A 36 -15.51 46.87 -22.17
C LYS A 36 -16.32 45.59 -22.39
N TYR A 37 -17.59 45.57 -21.99
CA TYR A 37 -18.50 44.46 -22.24
C TYR A 37 -19.59 44.87 -23.23
N GLU A 38 -19.85 44.03 -24.22
CA GLU A 38 -20.94 44.18 -25.20
C GLU A 38 -21.79 42.90 -25.20
N GLY A 39 -23.06 43.00 -24.79
CA GLY A 39 -23.92 41.82 -24.67
C GLY A 39 -25.30 42.12 -24.09
N MET A 40 -25.96 41.05 -23.62
CA MET A 40 -27.22 41.16 -22.89
C MET A 40 -26.96 41.52 -21.41
N ILE A 41 -27.72 42.48 -20.90
CA ILE A 41 -27.67 42.92 -19.50
C ILE A 41 -29.07 42.77 -18.90
N GLN A 42 -29.13 42.20 -17.70
CA GLN A 42 -30.34 42.06 -16.90
C GLN A 42 -30.05 42.57 -15.49
N ASN A 43 -30.89 43.47 -14.95
CA ASN A 43 -30.70 44.08 -13.62
C ASN A 43 -29.31 44.72 -13.38
N GLY A 44 -28.64 45.21 -14.44
CA GLY A 44 -27.31 45.83 -14.36
C GLY A 44 -26.12 44.86 -14.39
N VAL A 45 -26.34 43.55 -14.47
CA VAL A 45 -25.27 42.53 -14.60
C VAL A 45 -25.32 41.82 -15.96
N PRO A 46 -24.15 41.34 -16.48
CA PRO A 46 -24.10 40.46 -17.64
C PRO A 46 -24.95 39.18 -17.47
N GLU A 47 -25.83 38.91 -18.44
CA GLU A 47 -26.75 37.77 -18.41
C GLU A 47 -27.07 37.34 -19.85
N GLY A 48 -26.92 36.06 -20.20
CA GLY A 48 -26.99 35.58 -21.58
C GLY A 48 -25.71 35.86 -22.36
N TRP A 49 -25.77 35.85 -23.70
CA TRP A 49 -24.55 35.92 -24.52
C TRP A 49 -23.93 37.33 -24.55
N GLY A 50 -22.59 37.41 -24.46
CA GLY A 50 -21.84 38.66 -24.61
C GLY A 50 -20.32 38.50 -24.61
N VAL A 51 -19.64 39.59 -25.00
CA VAL A 51 -18.18 39.67 -25.21
C VAL A 51 -17.56 40.68 -24.25
N LEU A 52 -16.53 40.26 -23.51
CA LEU A 52 -15.67 41.11 -22.68
C LEU A 52 -14.34 41.37 -23.40
N SER A 53 -13.97 42.63 -23.54
CA SER A 53 -12.77 43.13 -24.23
C SER A 53 -11.89 43.98 -23.30
N ALA A 54 -10.75 43.41 -22.89
CA ALA A 54 -9.57 44.04 -22.29
C ALA A 54 -9.79 45.06 -21.15
N GLY A 55 -9.89 44.57 -19.91
CA GLY A 55 -9.61 45.38 -18.72
C GLY A 55 -10.22 44.86 -17.43
N ILE A 56 -9.65 45.25 -16.28
CA ILE A 56 -10.24 44.97 -14.96
C ILE A 56 -11.63 45.63 -14.91
N THR A 57 -12.64 44.81 -14.64
CA THR A 57 -13.99 45.27 -14.28
C THR A 57 -14.02 45.58 -12.78
N PRO A 58 -14.59 46.72 -12.34
CA PRO A 58 -14.75 47.00 -10.92
C PRO A 58 -15.82 46.13 -10.23
N ASN A 59 -16.51 45.26 -10.97
CA ASN A 59 -17.44 44.27 -10.43
C ASN A 59 -16.66 43.12 -9.75
N PRO A 60 -16.80 42.91 -8.42
CA PRO A 60 -16.11 41.84 -7.70
C PRO A 60 -16.59 40.43 -8.05
N ASP A 61 -17.73 40.28 -8.70
CA ASP A 61 -18.30 38.98 -9.10
C ASP A 61 -17.75 38.46 -10.45
N VAL A 62 -16.96 39.28 -11.16
CA VAL A 62 -16.20 38.85 -12.34
C VAL A 62 -14.83 38.31 -11.88
N PRO A 63 -14.42 37.08 -12.28
CA PRO A 63 -13.12 36.54 -11.89
C PRO A 63 -11.97 37.48 -12.27
N PRO A 64 -11.06 37.85 -11.33
CA PRO A 64 -10.16 38.99 -11.48
C PRO A 64 -9.05 38.85 -12.56
N ASN A 65 -8.98 37.71 -13.25
CA ASN A 65 -7.86 37.26 -14.08
C ASN A 65 -8.32 36.83 -15.50
N ALA A 66 -9.21 37.62 -16.12
CA ALA A 66 -9.68 37.37 -17.47
C ALA A 66 -9.81 38.67 -18.30
N LYS A 67 -8.72 39.07 -18.97
CA LYS A 67 -8.73 40.22 -19.90
C LYS A 67 -9.75 40.07 -21.05
N ARG A 68 -10.09 38.87 -21.54
CA ARG A 68 -11.04 38.71 -22.67
C ARG A 68 -11.81 37.39 -22.61
N TYR A 69 -13.12 37.47 -22.85
CA TYR A 69 -14.04 36.34 -22.88
C TYR A 69 -15.15 36.56 -23.91
N GLU A 70 -15.62 35.48 -24.54
CA GLU A 70 -16.74 35.48 -25.49
C GLU A 70 -17.62 34.25 -25.19
N GLY A 71 -18.87 34.45 -24.76
CA GLY A 71 -19.73 33.33 -24.38
C GLY A 71 -20.99 33.71 -23.61
N ASP A 72 -21.61 32.72 -22.98
CA ASP A 72 -22.79 32.92 -22.13
C ASP A 72 -22.39 33.41 -20.72
N TRP A 73 -23.25 34.24 -20.15
CA TRP A 73 -23.13 34.81 -18.81
C TRP A 73 -24.36 34.44 -17.99
N ARG A 74 -24.18 34.32 -16.67
CA ARG A 74 -25.29 34.25 -15.71
C ARG A 74 -24.87 34.92 -14.42
N GLU A 75 -25.72 35.79 -13.88
CA GLU A 75 -25.47 36.50 -12.62
C GLU A 75 -24.10 37.22 -12.62
N GLY A 76 -23.67 37.74 -13.77
CA GLY A 76 -22.38 38.42 -13.95
C GLY A 76 -21.14 37.53 -14.09
N ALA A 77 -21.26 36.20 -14.01
CA ALA A 77 -20.14 35.26 -14.16
C ALA A 77 -20.19 34.47 -15.48
N PHE A 78 -19.04 33.96 -15.93
CA PHE A 78 -18.97 33.05 -17.09
C PHE A 78 -19.83 31.80 -16.85
N HIS A 79 -20.65 31.44 -17.83
CA HIS A 79 -21.60 30.33 -17.75
C HIS A 79 -21.76 29.67 -19.13
N GLY A 80 -22.56 28.59 -19.21
CA GLY A 80 -22.99 28.02 -20.50
C GLY A 80 -21.82 27.58 -21.36
N LYS A 81 -21.72 28.10 -22.59
CA LYS A 81 -20.57 27.90 -23.49
C LYS A 81 -19.79 29.20 -23.67
N GLY A 82 -18.47 29.12 -23.70
CA GLY A 82 -17.64 30.28 -24.00
C GLY A 82 -16.15 30.00 -24.19
N ILE A 83 -15.47 31.02 -24.69
CA ILE A 83 -14.05 31.04 -25.04
C ILE A 83 -13.37 32.09 -24.15
N LYS A 84 -12.38 31.67 -23.37
CA LYS A 84 -11.45 32.56 -22.67
C LYS A 84 -10.15 32.66 -23.48
N TYR A 85 -9.59 33.86 -23.55
CA TYR A 85 -8.33 34.13 -24.25
C TYR A 85 -7.20 34.40 -23.25
N TYR A 86 -5.97 34.11 -23.66
CA TYR A 86 -4.78 34.31 -22.84
C TYR A 86 -4.56 35.77 -22.46
N GLU A 87 -4.00 35.98 -21.27
CA GLU A 87 -3.55 37.30 -20.84
C GLU A 87 -2.10 37.57 -21.29
N GLY A 88 -1.88 38.70 -21.95
CA GLY A 88 -0.56 39.12 -22.41
C GLY A 88 -0.63 40.30 -23.37
N ASP A 89 0.51 40.63 -23.98
CA ASP A 89 0.64 41.65 -25.01
C ASP A 89 0.88 41.02 -26.40
N GLY A 90 0.68 41.79 -27.47
CA GLY A 90 0.85 41.32 -28.85
C GLY A 90 -0.15 40.23 -29.25
N ASP A 91 0.28 39.27 -30.06
CA ASP A 91 -0.59 38.21 -30.60
C ASP A 91 -1.20 37.29 -29.53
N LEU A 92 -0.63 37.25 -28.32
CA LEU A 92 -1.06 36.35 -27.25
C LEU A 92 -2.50 36.61 -26.81
N VAL A 93 -2.93 37.88 -26.78
CA VAL A 93 -4.30 38.30 -26.35
C VAL A 93 -5.40 37.83 -27.32
N ASN A 94 -5.01 37.34 -28.50
CA ASN A 94 -5.90 36.74 -29.50
C ASN A 94 -5.83 35.21 -29.52
N LYS A 95 -4.98 34.59 -28.70
CA LYS A 95 -4.90 33.12 -28.56
C LYS A 95 -5.93 32.64 -27.55
N LYS A 96 -6.69 31.61 -27.91
CA LYS A 96 -7.60 30.92 -26.99
C LYS A 96 -6.77 30.30 -25.87
N GLU A 97 -7.20 30.46 -24.62
CA GLU A 97 -6.71 29.73 -23.45
C GLU A 97 -7.59 28.49 -23.23
N TYR A 98 -8.91 28.67 -23.34
CA TYR A 98 -9.91 27.62 -23.18
C TYR A 98 -11.14 27.88 -24.05
N GLU A 99 -11.73 26.82 -24.59
CA GLU A 99 -13.00 26.80 -25.31
C GLU A 99 -13.85 25.62 -24.80
N GLY A 100 -15.01 25.90 -24.23
CA GLY A 100 -15.83 24.84 -23.64
C GLY A 100 -16.98 25.34 -22.79
N GLN A 101 -17.42 24.48 -21.88
CA GLN A 101 -18.50 24.77 -20.96
C GLN A 101 -18.00 25.45 -19.67
N TRP A 102 -18.82 26.34 -19.12
CA TRP A 102 -18.52 27.15 -17.94
C TRP A 102 -19.67 27.08 -16.93
N SER A 103 -19.32 27.16 -15.64
CA SER A 103 -20.29 27.32 -14.56
C SER A 103 -19.68 28.15 -13.44
N LYS A 104 -20.36 29.23 -13.04
CA LYS A 104 -19.95 30.16 -11.96
C LYS A 104 -18.51 30.67 -12.12
N GLY A 105 -18.13 31.06 -13.33
CA GLY A 105 -16.78 31.57 -13.62
C GLY A 105 -15.70 30.50 -13.84
N MET A 106 -15.98 29.22 -13.57
CA MET A 106 -15.02 28.11 -13.68
C MET A 106 -15.30 27.21 -14.89
N ARG A 107 -14.26 26.57 -15.44
CA ARG A 107 -14.40 25.53 -16.48
C ARG A 107 -15.16 24.33 -15.91
N ASN A 108 -16.26 23.96 -16.54
CA ASN A 108 -17.15 22.91 -16.02
C ASN A 108 -17.97 22.30 -17.18
N GLY A 109 -17.86 20.99 -17.41
CA GLY A 109 -18.38 20.28 -18.59
C GLY A 109 -17.30 20.04 -19.66
N VAL A 110 -17.69 19.78 -20.90
CA VAL A 110 -16.75 19.46 -22.00
C VAL A 110 -16.00 20.70 -22.46
N GLY A 111 -14.68 20.61 -22.61
CA GLY A 111 -13.87 21.72 -23.13
C GLY A 111 -12.45 21.34 -23.54
N ILE A 112 -11.85 22.25 -24.31
CA ILE A 112 -10.48 22.19 -24.82
C ILE A 112 -9.69 23.32 -24.18
N ALA A 113 -8.60 22.99 -23.48
CA ALA A 113 -7.56 23.93 -23.11
C ALA A 113 -6.47 23.93 -24.19
N TYR A 114 -5.88 25.08 -24.46
CA TYR A 114 -4.86 25.27 -25.49
C TYR A 114 -3.48 25.52 -24.85
N PHE A 115 -2.45 25.55 -25.69
CA PHE A 115 -1.14 26.13 -25.41
C PHE A 115 -1.07 27.58 -25.92
N PRO A 116 -0.13 28.42 -25.44
CA PRO A 116 0.03 29.79 -25.92
C PRO A 116 0.35 29.92 -27.41
N ASN A 117 0.88 28.87 -28.05
CA ASN A 117 1.10 28.84 -29.50
C ASN A 117 -0.22 28.69 -30.30
N GLY A 118 -1.31 28.24 -29.67
CA GLY A 118 -2.63 28.03 -30.25
C GLY A 118 -3.01 26.58 -30.54
N ASN A 119 -2.09 25.62 -30.32
CA ASN A 119 -2.41 24.19 -30.44
C ASN A 119 -3.19 23.70 -29.20
N PRO A 120 -4.04 22.67 -29.31
CA PRO A 120 -4.67 22.03 -28.16
C PRO A 120 -3.61 21.52 -27.16
N HIS A 121 -3.94 21.54 -25.87
CA HIS A 121 -3.15 20.97 -24.79
C HIS A 121 -3.90 19.82 -24.12
N PHE A 122 -5.15 20.06 -23.72
CA PHE A 122 -6.06 19.05 -23.16
C PHE A 122 -7.43 19.14 -23.79
N LYS A 123 -8.02 17.99 -24.11
CA LYS A 123 -9.44 17.85 -24.44
C LYS A 123 -10.05 16.81 -23.50
N CYS A 124 -10.97 17.25 -22.64
CA CYS A 124 -11.54 16.44 -21.57
C CYS A 124 -12.88 17.03 -21.08
N HIS A 125 -13.47 16.38 -20.08
CA HIS A 125 -14.44 17.02 -19.21
C HIS A 125 -13.70 17.78 -18.09
N TRP A 126 -14.33 18.84 -17.62
CA TRP A 126 -13.83 19.74 -16.58
C TRP A 126 -14.85 19.81 -15.46
N LYS A 127 -14.37 20.00 -14.23
CA LYS A 127 -15.21 20.23 -13.06
C LYS A 127 -14.49 21.19 -12.13
N ASP A 128 -15.10 22.35 -11.93
CA ASP A 128 -14.64 23.39 -11.01
C ASP A 128 -13.15 23.74 -11.24
N ASP A 129 -12.84 24.06 -12.49
CA ASP A 129 -11.51 24.36 -13.04
C ASP A 129 -10.46 23.24 -13.03
N GLN A 130 -10.81 22.03 -12.58
CA GLN A 130 -9.96 20.84 -12.67
C GLN A 130 -10.42 19.93 -13.81
N VAL A 131 -9.54 19.02 -14.26
CA VAL A 131 -9.92 17.95 -15.19
C VAL A 131 -10.82 16.96 -14.43
N ASP A 132 -12.00 16.64 -14.98
CA ASP A 132 -12.90 15.63 -14.42
C ASP A 132 -12.30 14.24 -14.63
N ASP A 133 -11.78 13.67 -13.55
CA ASP A 133 -11.07 12.40 -13.49
C ASP A 133 -11.96 11.16 -13.69
N SER A 134 -13.28 11.34 -13.82
CA SER A 134 -14.22 10.27 -14.15
C SER A 134 -14.36 10.00 -15.65
N LYS A 135 -13.65 10.74 -16.51
CA LYS A 135 -13.80 10.75 -17.98
C LYS A 135 -12.46 10.57 -18.70
N GLU A 136 -12.54 10.25 -19.98
CA GLU A 136 -11.37 10.17 -20.86
C GLU A 136 -10.78 11.56 -21.14
N VAL A 137 -9.46 11.59 -21.23
CA VAL A 137 -8.63 12.78 -21.50
C VAL A 137 -7.76 12.51 -22.72
N ILE A 138 -7.68 13.50 -23.61
CA ILE A 138 -6.68 13.55 -24.68
C ILE A 138 -5.68 14.66 -24.32
N GLU A 139 -4.43 14.27 -24.09
CA GLU A 139 -3.27 15.15 -23.90
C GLU A 139 -2.56 15.31 -25.25
N TYR A 140 -2.17 16.54 -25.58
CA TYR A 140 -1.44 16.88 -26.81
C TYR A 140 -0.04 17.42 -26.48
N PHE A 141 0.91 17.19 -27.38
CA PHE A 141 2.17 17.92 -27.42
C PHE A 141 1.95 19.38 -27.87
N ASP A 142 2.90 20.26 -27.57
CA ASP A 142 2.90 21.65 -28.01
C ASP A 142 2.83 21.81 -29.53
N ASN A 143 3.32 20.83 -30.29
CA ASN A 143 3.22 20.73 -31.74
C ASN A 143 1.83 20.29 -32.26
N GLY A 144 0.86 20.02 -31.37
CA GLY A 144 -0.52 19.63 -31.69
C GLY A 144 -0.75 18.14 -31.95
N ASN A 145 0.29 17.30 -31.94
CA ASN A 145 0.12 15.85 -32.02
C ASN A 145 -0.37 15.28 -30.69
N VAL A 146 -1.14 14.19 -30.75
CA VAL A 146 -1.55 13.45 -29.55
C VAL A 146 -0.33 12.91 -28.81
N ARG A 147 -0.31 13.08 -27.49
CA ARG A 147 0.69 12.56 -26.54
C ARG A 147 0.14 11.40 -25.72
N TYR A 148 -1.11 11.50 -25.27
CA TYR A 148 -1.76 10.46 -24.49
C TYR A 148 -3.28 10.48 -24.67
N GLU A 149 -3.89 9.30 -24.72
CA GLU A 149 -5.33 9.08 -24.74
C GLU A 149 -5.67 8.05 -23.65
N GLY A 150 -6.47 8.43 -22.66
CA GLY A 150 -6.83 7.52 -21.57
C GLY A 150 -7.42 8.23 -20.36
N GLN A 151 -7.34 7.58 -19.18
CA GLN A 151 -7.90 8.11 -17.93
C GLN A 151 -6.84 8.86 -17.13
N MET A 152 -7.24 9.90 -16.39
CA MET A 152 -6.36 10.64 -15.48
C MET A 152 -7.06 10.87 -14.14
N LEU A 153 -6.31 10.85 -13.05
CA LEU A 153 -6.77 11.07 -11.67
C LEU A 153 -5.80 12.02 -10.96
N PHE A 154 -6.30 13.14 -10.42
CA PHE A 154 -5.47 14.20 -9.82
C PHE A 154 -4.29 14.68 -10.70
N GLY A 155 -4.51 14.79 -12.02
CA GLY A 155 -3.47 15.18 -12.99
C GLY A 155 -2.45 14.09 -13.33
N LEU A 156 -2.60 12.87 -12.81
CA LEU A 156 -1.73 11.72 -13.10
C LEU A 156 -2.47 10.67 -13.95
N ARG A 157 -1.79 10.07 -14.93
CA ARG A 157 -2.36 8.99 -15.76
C ARG A 157 -2.76 7.77 -14.90
N CYS A 158 -3.93 7.21 -15.17
CA CYS A 158 -4.49 6.07 -14.46
C CYS A 158 -5.30 5.18 -15.43
N GLY A 159 -5.77 4.02 -14.95
CA GLY A 159 -6.68 3.16 -15.72
C GLY A 159 -6.02 2.65 -17.00
N TYR A 160 -6.79 2.52 -18.09
CA TYR A 160 -6.23 2.12 -19.40
C TYR A 160 -5.92 3.35 -20.26
N GLY A 161 -4.81 3.33 -20.99
CA GLY A 161 -4.45 4.43 -21.90
C GLY A 161 -3.30 4.15 -22.84
N THR A 162 -3.30 4.88 -23.95
CA THR A 162 -2.29 4.85 -25.02
C THR A 162 -1.37 6.06 -24.92
N GLU A 163 -0.06 5.81 -24.92
CA GLU A 163 0.98 6.84 -25.00
C GLU A 163 1.63 6.86 -26.39
N TYR A 164 1.83 8.06 -26.90
CA TYR A 164 2.36 8.34 -28.22
C TYR A 164 3.65 9.19 -28.15
N VAL A 165 4.48 9.08 -29.19
CA VAL A 165 5.69 9.90 -29.38
C VAL A 165 5.76 10.46 -30.80
N THR A 166 6.32 11.65 -30.93
CA THR A 166 6.77 12.23 -32.21
C THR A 166 8.28 12.08 -32.32
N GLY A 167 8.80 11.53 -33.43
CA GLY A 167 10.25 11.46 -33.67
C GLY A 167 10.89 12.86 -33.68
N ASP A 168 12.13 13.07 -33.21
CA ASP A 168 13.32 12.27 -33.49
C ASP A 168 14.25 12.14 -32.26
N TYR A 169 14.29 10.97 -31.60
CA TYR A 169 14.96 10.79 -30.29
C TYR A 169 16.50 10.64 -30.37
N ARG A 170 17.13 10.82 -31.54
CA ARG A 170 18.59 10.63 -31.71
C ARG A 170 19.41 11.91 -31.97
N ASN A 171 18.80 13.07 -32.19
CA ASN A 171 19.55 14.33 -32.41
C ASN A 171 18.93 15.51 -31.64
N HIS A 172 19.60 15.97 -30.57
CA HIS A 172 19.29 17.26 -29.92
C HIS A 172 19.62 18.49 -30.79
N HIS A 173 20.13 18.29 -32.01
CA HIS A 173 20.38 19.34 -33.00
C HIS A 173 19.92 18.90 -34.40
N SER A 174 18.68 19.21 -34.76
CA SER A 174 18.27 19.34 -36.17
C SER A 174 17.07 20.27 -36.29
N ALA A 175 17.25 21.41 -36.96
CA ALA A 175 16.21 22.41 -37.18
C ALA A 175 15.29 22.01 -38.35
N LEU A 176 14.50 20.95 -38.17
CA LEU A 176 13.47 20.49 -39.13
C LEU A 176 12.06 20.52 -38.53
N SER A 177 11.75 21.61 -37.82
CA SER A 177 10.36 21.96 -37.47
C SER A 177 9.59 22.25 -38.75
N GLY A 178 8.67 21.36 -39.15
CA GLY A 178 7.85 21.53 -40.35
C GLY A 178 7.30 20.26 -41.00
N ARG A 179 7.81 19.06 -40.67
CA ARG A 179 7.19 17.79 -41.10
C ARG A 179 6.29 17.24 -39.99
N ASN A 180 4.97 17.24 -40.23
CA ASN A 180 4.01 16.46 -39.46
C ASN A 180 4.27 14.96 -39.68
N VAL A 181 5.14 14.38 -38.86
CA VAL A 181 5.28 12.93 -38.72
C VAL A 181 4.16 12.47 -37.80
N ALA A 182 3.34 11.53 -38.26
CA ALA A 182 2.23 11.01 -37.45
C ALA A 182 2.73 10.48 -36.09
N PRO A 183 2.03 10.76 -34.98
CA PRO A 183 2.41 10.28 -33.66
C PRO A 183 2.38 8.75 -33.63
N ARG A 184 3.47 8.14 -33.17
CA ARG A 184 3.61 6.68 -33.11
C ARG A 184 3.25 6.19 -31.72
N LYS A 185 2.47 5.12 -31.62
CA LYS A 185 2.18 4.46 -30.34
C LYS A 185 3.49 3.93 -29.78
N VAL A 186 3.77 4.23 -28.52
CA VAL A 186 4.90 3.62 -27.78
C VAL A 186 4.36 2.59 -26.81
N TYR A 187 3.24 2.87 -26.16
CA TYR A 187 2.66 2.00 -25.14
C TYR A 187 1.14 2.02 -25.18
N VAL A 188 0.52 0.85 -25.02
CA VAL A 188 -0.93 0.68 -24.84
C VAL A 188 -1.12 -0.25 -23.64
N GLY A 189 -1.72 0.23 -22.55
CA GLY A 189 -1.90 -0.60 -21.36
C GLY A 189 -2.40 0.15 -20.14
N CYS A 190 -2.24 -0.50 -19.00
CA CYS A 190 -2.71 0.00 -17.72
C CYS A 190 -1.71 0.98 -17.05
N TRP A 191 -2.24 1.93 -16.29
CA TRP A 191 -1.53 3.01 -15.63
C TRP A 191 -1.99 3.17 -14.17
N ALA A 192 -1.07 3.50 -13.29
CA ALA A 192 -1.35 3.92 -11.92
C ALA A 192 -0.39 5.05 -11.50
N ARG A 193 -0.93 6.10 -10.87
CA ARG A 193 -0.13 7.23 -10.33
C ARG A 193 0.86 7.84 -11.34
N GLY A 194 0.48 7.91 -12.62
CA GLY A 194 1.31 8.46 -13.70
C GLY A 194 2.35 7.50 -14.29
N LYS A 195 2.39 6.24 -13.82
CA LYS A 195 3.33 5.19 -14.24
C LYS A 195 2.60 4.03 -14.91
N LYS A 196 3.31 3.28 -15.75
CA LYS A 196 2.82 2.04 -16.39
C LYS A 196 2.75 0.93 -15.35
N GLU A 197 1.59 0.29 -15.22
CA GLU A 197 1.25 -0.61 -14.10
C GLU A 197 0.20 -1.63 -14.55
N GLY A 198 0.37 -2.93 -14.28
CA GLY A 198 -0.55 -3.97 -14.75
C GLY A 198 -0.19 -4.50 -16.14
N SER A 199 -1.17 -4.91 -16.97
CA SER A 199 -0.89 -5.40 -18.33
C SER A 199 -0.65 -4.26 -19.33
N GLY A 200 0.27 -4.45 -20.28
CA GLY A 200 0.43 -3.52 -21.39
C GLY A 200 1.48 -3.92 -22.43
N THR A 201 1.29 -3.39 -23.63
CA THR A 201 2.12 -3.66 -24.81
C THR A 201 2.97 -2.44 -25.14
N LEU A 202 4.27 -2.66 -25.28
CA LEU A 202 5.27 -1.73 -25.79
C LEU A 202 5.47 -1.99 -27.28
N PHE A 203 5.64 -0.94 -28.07
CA PHE A 203 5.84 -1.04 -29.52
C PHE A 203 7.26 -0.61 -29.92
N TYR A 204 7.73 -1.13 -31.05
CA TYR A 204 8.99 -0.70 -31.68
C TYR A 204 8.89 0.72 -32.27
N GLU A 205 9.99 1.24 -32.83
CA GLU A 205 10.04 2.57 -33.44
C GLU A 205 9.01 2.76 -34.59
N ASP A 206 8.43 1.69 -35.14
CA ASP A 206 7.35 1.75 -36.15
C ASP A 206 5.96 2.09 -35.57
N GLY A 207 5.78 1.97 -34.25
CA GLY A 207 4.52 2.17 -33.53
C GLY A 207 3.41 1.16 -33.86
N CYS A 208 3.75 0.03 -34.47
CA CYS A 208 2.82 -1.02 -34.92
C CYS A 208 3.24 -2.43 -34.49
N THR A 209 4.53 -2.74 -34.48
CA THR A 209 5.03 -4.06 -34.09
C THR A 209 5.21 -4.11 -32.57
N PRO A 210 4.58 -5.03 -31.83
CA PRO A 210 4.84 -5.25 -30.42
C PRO A 210 6.31 -5.61 -30.18
N TRP A 211 6.99 -4.81 -29.36
CA TRP A 211 8.32 -5.15 -28.84
C TRP A 211 8.19 -6.02 -27.59
N TYR A 212 7.25 -5.69 -26.72
CA TYR A 212 7.06 -6.38 -25.44
C TYR A 212 5.59 -6.37 -25.06
N GLU A 213 4.98 -7.54 -24.97
CA GLU A 213 3.67 -7.72 -24.35
C GLU A 213 3.84 -8.44 -23.01
N GLY A 214 3.42 -7.81 -21.91
CA GLY A 214 3.65 -8.33 -20.56
C GLY A 214 3.12 -7.45 -19.43
N ARG A 215 3.58 -7.69 -18.21
CA ARG A 215 3.21 -6.90 -17.03
C ARG A 215 4.14 -5.69 -16.86
N TRP A 216 3.66 -4.71 -16.11
CA TRP A 216 4.33 -3.45 -15.79
C TRP A 216 4.15 -3.17 -14.30
N MET A 217 5.18 -2.60 -13.69
CA MET A 217 5.14 -2.17 -12.29
C MET A 217 6.04 -0.94 -12.12
N ASP A 218 5.52 0.10 -11.48
CA ASP A 218 6.24 1.34 -11.18
C ASP A 218 6.88 2.05 -12.40
N GLY A 219 6.38 1.76 -13.61
CA GLY A 219 6.89 2.27 -14.89
C GLY A 219 7.87 1.36 -15.62
N GLU A 220 8.30 0.25 -15.00
CA GLU A 220 9.23 -0.73 -15.57
C GLU A 220 8.51 -2.01 -16.02
N ARG A 221 9.12 -2.74 -16.96
CA ARG A 221 8.65 -4.07 -17.41
C ARG A 221 8.80 -5.08 -16.27
N HIS A 222 7.76 -5.86 -16.02
CA HIS A 222 7.65 -6.75 -14.87
C HIS A 222 7.02 -8.10 -15.26
N GLY A 223 7.19 -9.14 -14.43
CA GLY A 223 6.55 -10.45 -14.65
C GLY A 223 6.91 -11.12 -15.99
N HIS A 224 6.00 -11.96 -16.49
CA HIS A 224 6.14 -12.62 -17.79
C HIS A 224 5.83 -11.63 -18.93
N GLY A 225 6.63 -11.70 -19.99
CA GLY A 225 6.32 -11.14 -21.30
C GLY A 225 6.97 -11.98 -22.41
N ILE A 226 6.52 -11.76 -23.65
CA ILE A 226 7.01 -12.47 -24.84
C ILE A 226 7.78 -11.48 -25.72
N ASP A 227 9.05 -11.78 -25.98
CA ASP A 227 9.86 -11.08 -26.98
C ASP A 227 9.80 -11.91 -28.29
N GLU A 228 8.84 -11.62 -29.19
CA GLU A 228 8.72 -12.38 -30.46
C GLU A 228 9.65 -11.84 -31.56
N GLY A 229 10.69 -12.62 -31.88
CA GLY A 229 11.55 -12.40 -33.05
C GLY A 229 12.75 -13.35 -33.09
N MET A 230 12.85 -14.18 -34.14
CA MET A 230 13.97 -15.13 -34.31
C MET A 230 15.30 -14.40 -34.51
N ARG A 231 16.30 -14.69 -33.67
CA ARG A 231 17.63 -14.04 -33.73
C ARG A 231 18.51 -14.65 -34.80
N ASN A 232 19.08 -13.78 -35.66
CA ASN A 232 20.04 -14.13 -36.71
C ASN A 232 21.14 -13.03 -36.80
N GLY A 233 22.41 -13.43 -36.95
CA GLY A 233 23.57 -12.53 -37.04
C GLY A 233 24.24 -12.21 -35.69
N PRO A 234 25.22 -11.28 -35.65
CA PRO A 234 25.91 -10.89 -34.41
C PRO A 234 24.95 -10.22 -33.43
N GLY A 235 24.86 -10.76 -32.20
CA GLY A 235 23.92 -10.27 -31.19
C GLY A 235 24.46 -10.35 -29.77
N THR A 236 24.21 -9.30 -28.99
CA THR A 236 24.52 -9.25 -27.55
C THR A 236 23.22 -9.32 -26.76
N THR A 237 23.07 -10.34 -25.93
CA THR A 237 22.01 -10.38 -24.90
C THR A 237 22.47 -9.62 -23.67
N TYR A 238 21.51 -9.10 -22.90
CA TYR A 238 21.77 -8.29 -21.70
C TYR A 238 21.09 -8.93 -20.49
N TYR A 239 21.70 -8.73 -19.33
CA TYR A 239 21.07 -9.02 -18.04
C TYR A 239 19.97 -7.99 -17.75
N PRO A 240 19.01 -8.30 -16.84
CA PRO A 240 17.99 -7.35 -16.39
C PRO A 240 18.50 -6.02 -15.80
N ASN A 241 19.79 -5.94 -15.44
CA ASN A 241 20.44 -4.70 -15.00
C ASN A 241 21.09 -3.88 -16.14
N GLY A 242 20.81 -4.24 -17.40
CA GLY A 242 21.36 -3.57 -18.59
C GLY A 242 22.82 -3.92 -18.94
N LYS A 243 23.50 -4.77 -18.17
CA LYS A 243 24.90 -5.19 -18.48
C LYS A 243 24.91 -6.30 -19.53
N PRO A 244 25.91 -6.36 -20.43
CA PRO A 244 25.98 -7.43 -21.43
C PRO A 244 26.15 -8.78 -20.73
N HIS A 245 25.43 -9.80 -21.21
CA HIS A 245 25.39 -11.16 -20.68
C HIS A 245 26.15 -12.13 -21.59
N LEU A 246 25.76 -12.21 -22.85
CA LEU A 246 26.36 -13.10 -23.85
C LEU A 246 26.43 -12.36 -25.19
N LYS A 247 27.62 -12.26 -25.76
CA LYS A 247 27.88 -11.77 -27.11
C LYS A 247 28.35 -12.94 -27.97
N CYS A 248 27.60 -13.23 -29.02
CA CYS A 248 27.90 -14.30 -29.99
C CYS A 248 27.23 -13.99 -31.34
N HIS A 249 27.47 -14.83 -32.34
CA HIS A 249 26.59 -14.90 -33.51
C HIS A 249 25.39 -15.80 -33.20
N TRP A 250 24.25 -15.48 -33.79
CA TRP A 250 23.00 -16.21 -33.67
C TRP A 250 22.58 -16.75 -35.02
N LYS A 251 22.02 -17.95 -35.04
CA LYS A 251 21.44 -18.58 -36.21
C LYS A 251 20.20 -19.36 -35.78
N ASP A 252 19.04 -18.98 -36.32
CA ASP A 252 17.74 -19.58 -36.01
C ASP A 252 17.49 -19.74 -34.50
N ASP A 253 17.76 -18.65 -33.77
CA ASP A 253 17.66 -18.52 -32.31
C ASP A 253 18.65 -19.36 -31.46
N GLN A 254 19.54 -20.13 -32.11
CA GLN A 254 20.66 -20.83 -31.47
C GLN A 254 21.97 -20.03 -31.60
N ILE A 255 22.98 -20.40 -30.80
CA ILE A 255 24.33 -19.82 -30.91
C ILE A 255 24.97 -20.43 -32.16
N ASP A 256 25.35 -19.58 -33.11
CA ASP A 256 26.02 -19.99 -34.35
C ASP A 256 27.44 -20.49 -34.05
N GLU A 257 27.90 -21.48 -34.81
CA GLU A 257 29.21 -22.12 -34.62
C GLU A 257 30.33 -21.09 -34.86
N SER A 258 30.96 -20.63 -33.77
CA SER A 258 31.82 -19.46 -33.81
C SER A 258 33.03 -19.59 -32.89
N GLU A 259 34.18 -19.10 -33.36
CA GLU A 259 35.44 -19.15 -32.60
C GLU A 259 35.50 -18.13 -31.45
N GLU A 260 34.59 -17.15 -31.41
CA GLU A 260 34.53 -16.12 -30.38
C GLU A 260 33.10 -15.92 -29.82
N VAL A 261 32.84 -16.57 -28.69
CA VAL A 261 31.69 -16.30 -27.81
C VAL A 261 32.21 -15.67 -26.51
N ILE A 262 31.61 -14.53 -26.11
CA ILE A 262 31.97 -13.81 -24.88
C ILE A 262 30.78 -13.86 -23.91
N GLU A 263 30.94 -14.60 -22.82
CA GLU A 263 30.03 -14.67 -21.69
C GLU A 263 30.54 -13.73 -20.57
N HIS A 264 29.65 -12.96 -19.95
CA HIS A 264 29.96 -12.08 -18.83
C HIS A 264 29.32 -12.58 -17.53
N PHE A 265 29.79 -12.06 -16.40
CA PHE A 265 29.11 -12.11 -15.11
C PHE A 265 28.05 -11.01 -15.00
N TYR A 266 27.09 -11.18 -14.09
CA TYR A 266 26.04 -10.18 -13.77
C TYR A 266 26.61 -8.78 -13.40
N ASN A 267 27.87 -8.70 -12.96
CA ASN A 267 28.56 -7.44 -12.65
C ASN A 267 29.21 -6.76 -13.89
N GLY A 268 29.19 -7.40 -15.06
CA GLY A 268 29.75 -6.91 -16.33
C GLY A 268 31.21 -7.31 -16.60
N LYS A 269 31.87 -8.09 -15.72
CA LYS A 269 33.20 -8.65 -16.00
C LYS A 269 33.09 -9.86 -16.92
N VAL A 270 34.08 -10.09 -17.79
CA VAL A 270 34.15 -11.33 -18.60
C VAL A 270 34.18 -12.54 -17.68
N LYS A 271 33.33 -13.53 -17.98
CA LYS A 271 33.23 -14.85 -17.34
C LYS A 271 33.90 -15.90 -18.22
N TYR A 272 33.66 -15.85 -19.53
CA TYR A 272 34.28 -16.75 -20.50
C TYR A 272 34.47 -16.05 -21.86
N GLN A 273 35.56 -16.34 -22.56
CA GLN A 273 35.80 -15.94 -23.95
C GLN A 273 36.45 -17.10 -24.70
N GLY A 274 35.82 -17.62 -25.74
CA GLY A 274 36.35 -18.73 -26.53
C GLY A 274 35.32 -19.34 -27.50
N GLY A 275 35.71 -20.42 -28.17
CA GLY A 275 34.90 -21.04 -29.23
C GLY A 275 33.69 -21.83 -28.73
N PHE A 276 32.72 -22.03 -29.61
CA PHE A 276 31.46 -22.73 -29.32
C PHE A 276 31.02 -23.60 -30.51
N LEU A 277 30.70 -24.86 -30.24
CA LEU A 277 30.33 -25.90 -31.24
C LEU A 277 29.30 -26.84 -30.61
N ASP A 278 28.27 -27.26 -31.36
CA ASP A 278 27.23 -28.21 -30.90
C ASP A 278 26.59 -27.85 -29.54
N GLY A 279 26.37 -26.56 -29.28
CA GLY A 279 25.79 -26.08 -28.01
C GLY A 279 26.76 -26.11 -26.81
N LEU A 280 28.04 -26.39 -27.01
CA LEU A 280 29.06 -26.55 -25.97
C LEU A 280 30.30 -25.67 -26.20
N LYS A 281 30.98 -25.30 -25.11
CA LYS A 281 32.28 -24.62 -25.14
C LYS A 281 33.31 -25.52 -25.82
N HIS A 282 33.94 -25.05 -26.89
CA HIS A 282 34.82 -25.82 -27.77
C HIS A 282 36.12 -25.07 -28.10
N GLY A 283 37.16 -25.80 -28.53
CA GLY A 283 38.44 -25.20 -28.90
C GLY A 283 39.19 -24.56 -27.73
N GLN A 284 39.90 -23.46 -28.00
CA GLN A 284 40.59 -22.69 -26.96
C GLN A 284 39.67 -21.61 -26.39
N GLY A 285 39.73 -21.41 -25.08
CA GLY A 285 38.99 -20.35 -24.39
C GLY A 285 39.55 -20.06 -23.01
N ILE A 286 39.25 -18.86 -22.51
CA ILE A 286 39.65 -18.36 -21.19
C ILE A 286 38.40 -18.26 -20.33
N GLU A 287 38.39 -18.93 -19.17
CA GLU A 287 37.32 -18.81 -18.17
C GLU A 287 37.85 -18.14 -16.90
N TYR A 288 37.17 -17.08 -16.47
CA TYR A 288 37.48 -16.28 -15.28
C TYR A 288 36.58 -16.70 -14.12
N ARG A 289 37.15 -16.88 -12.92
CA ARG A 289 36.38 -17.27 -11.72
C ARG A 289 36.15 -16.07 -10.80
N GLY A 290 34.91 -15.93 -10.30
CA GLY A 290 34.44 -14.75 -9.57
C GLY A 290 34.94 -14.55 -8.12
N ARG A 291 36.19 -14.87 -7.80
CA ARG A 291 36.87 -14.44 -6.56
C ARG A 291 38.10 -13.59 -6.93
N GLY A 292 38.47 -12.65 -6.07
CA GLY A 292 39.57 -11.71 -6.34
C GLY A 292 40.93 -12.38 -6.52
N SER A 293 41.84 -11.65 -7.17
CA SER A 293 43.18 -12.04 -7.67
C SER A 293 43.18 -13.00 -8.87
N ASP A 294 43.87 -12.55 -9.92
CA ASP A 294 43.82 -13.06 -11.29
C ASP A 294 44.34 -14.49 -11.43
N GLY A 295 43.44 -15.42 -11.75
CA GLY A 295 43.74 -16.81 -12.09
C GLY A 295 43.27 -17.15 -13.49
N VAL A 296 44.11 -16.92 -14.51
CA VAL A 296 43.84 -17.31 -15.90
C VAL A 296 43.95 -18.82 -16.03
N CYS A 297 42.85 -19.51 -16.29
CA CYS A 297 42.86 -20.93 -16.61
C CYS A 297 43.03 -21.10 -18.13
N ARG A 298 44.24 -21.46 -18.59
CA ARG A 298 44.46 -21.91 -19.98
C ARG A 298 44.14 -23.40 -20.07
N MET A 299 43.13 -23.76 -20.86
CA MET A 299 42.92 -25.14 -21.28
C MET A 299 43.98 -25.53 -22.34
N ALA A 300 45.16 -25.96 -21.88
CA ALA A 300 46.12 -26.66 -22.73
C ALA A 300 45.64 -28.11 -22.96
N GLY A 301 45.82 -28.61 -24.18
CA GLY A 301 45.15 -29.83 -24.63
C GLY A 301 45.73 -31.15 -24.11
N THR A 302 45.02 -32.21 -24.50
CA THR A 302 45.41 -33.63 -24.55
C THR A 302 45.58 -34.44 -23.25
N THR A 303 44.73 -35.47 -23.17
CA THR A 303 44.99 -36.85 -22.69
C THR A 303 45.41 -37.10 -21.23
N GLY A 304 44.46 -37.66 -20.47
CA GLY A 304 44.68 -38.97 -19.85
C GLY A 304 45.24 -39.04 -18.42
N THR A 305 44.65 -39.97 -17.66
CA THR A 305 45.10 -40.54 -16.37
C THR A 305 44.96 -39.70 -15.09
N SER A 306 44.49 -40.39 -14.06
CA SER A 306 44.24 -39.91 -12.70
C SER A 306 45.48 -40.05 -11.81
N PHE A 307 45.72 -39.07 -10.92
CA PHE A 307 46.73 -39.19 -9.86
C PHE A 307 46.11 -39.36 -8.48
N ARG A 308 46.68 -40.28 -7.69
CA ARG A 308 46.30 -40.61 -6.32
C ARG A 308 47.35 -40.07 -5.36
N LEU A 309 46.95 -39.21 -4.43
CA LEU A 309 47.81 -38.79 -3.32
C LEU A 309 47.57 -39.71 -2.11
N ILE A 310 48.67 -40.26 -1.57
CA ILE A 310 48.70 -41.00 -0.31
C ILE A 310 49.50 -40.15 0.68
N HIS A 311 48.96 -39.95 1.89
CA HIS A 311 49.70 -39.33 2.98
C HIS A 311 49.61 -40.21 4.23
N GLN A 312 50.76 -40.68 4.74
CA GLN A 312 50.85 -41.43 5.99
C GLN A 312 50.88 -40.46 7.19
N SER A 313 50.04 -40.71 8.19
CA SER A 313 49.97 -39.91 9.41
C SER A 313 50.97 -40.39 10.47
N GLY A 314 52.02 -39.62 10.72
CA GLY A 314 52.97 -39.87 11.81
C GLY A 314 52.59 -39.16 13.12
N ARG A 315 51.71 -39.76 13.93
CA ARG A 315 51.64 -39.65 15.42
C ARG A 315 50.46 -40.46 15.96
N CYS A 316 50.69 -41.30 16.97
CA CYS A 316 49.65 -42.05 17.66
C CYS A 316 48.88 -41.17 18.65
N ALA A 317 47.58 -41.42 18.80
CA ALA A 317 46.83 -41.07 19.99
C ALA A 317 46.76 -42.29 20.92
N THR A 318 47.00 -42.09 22.22
CA THR A 318 46.88 -43.12 23.25
C THR A 318 45.39 -43.38 23.55
N ASN A 319 44.94 -44.61 23.35
CA ASN A 319 43.60 -45.07 23.75
C ASN A 319 43.75 -46.29 24.67
N GLU A 320 43.59 -46.09 25.97
CA GLU A 320 43.27 -47.17 26.91
C GLU A 320 41.80 -47.04 27.31
N GLY A 321 40.99 -48.00 26.86
CA GLY A 321 39.55 -48.05 27.12
C GLY A 321 38.80 -48.82 26.03
N PRO A 322 37.86 -49.72 26.37
CA PRO A 322 37.13 -50.48 25.37
C PRO A 322 36.17 -49.59 24.59
N VAL A 323 36.34 -49.54 23.26
CA VAL A 323 35.49 -48.76 22.36
C VAL A 323 34.09 -49.39 22.30
N THR A 324 33.18 -48.89 23.13
CA THR A 324 31.76 -49.20 23.03
C THR A 324 31.19 -48.52 21.78
N GLY A 325 30.92 -49.33 20.75
CA GLY A 325 30.45 -48.84 19.46
C GLY A 325 29.07 -48.18 19.54
N ARG A 326 29.02 -46.86 19.68
CA ARG A 326 27.80 -46.07 19.51
C ARG A 326 27.38 -46.10 18.03
N ARG A 327 26.39 -46.93 17.71
CA ARG A 327 25.68 -46.88 16.42
C ARG A 327 24.99 -45.51 16.30
N LEU A 328 25.41 -44.72 15.32
CA LEU A 328 24.70 -43.50 14.91
C LEU A 328 23.34 -43.89 14.31
N SER A 329 22.31 -43.06 14.50
CA SER A 329 21.00 -43.28 13.89
C SER A 329 21.07 -43.11 12.36
N ARG A 330 20.09 -43.67 11.63
CA ARG A 330 20.06 -43.56 10.17
C ARG A 330 19.82 -42.11 9.70
N GLU A 331 19.13 -41.29 10.49
CA GLU A 331 18.98 -39.84 10.23
C GLU A 331 20.30 -39.10 10.45
N ALA A 332 21.06 -39.45 11.50
CA ALA A 332 22.36 -38.84 11.79
C ALA A 332 23.39 -39.11 10.67
N LEU A 333 23.31 -40.26 9.99
CA LEU A 333 24.14 -40.57 8.82
C LEU A 333 23.92 -39.61 7.64
N VAL A 334 22.69 -39.12 7.44
CA VAL A 334 22.39 -38.11 6.41
C VAL A 334 23.08 -36.78 6.75
N LEU A 335 22.95 -36.32 8.01
CA LEU A 335 23.60 -35.09 8.49
C LEU A 335 25.13 -35.15 8.43
N ILE A 336 25.74 -36.29 8.80
CA ILE A 336 27.20 -36.48 8.78
C ILE A 336 27.76 -36.44 7.35
N SER A 337 26.98 -36.86 6.35
CA SER A 337 27.41 -36.79 4.95
C SER A 337 27.47 -35.37 4.37
N GLY A 338 26.84 -34.38 5.03
CA GLY A 338 26.84 -32.98 4.60
C GLY A 338 28.15 -32.23 4.84
N TYR A 339 29.01 -32.70 5.75
CA TYR A 339 30.29 -32.06 6.05
C TYR A 339 31.44 -32.64 5.20
N GLY A 340 31.51 -32.22 3.94
CA GLY A 340 32.80 -32.03 3.26
C GLY A 340 33.10 -32.81 1.97
N VAL A 341 32.28 -33.76 1.50
CA VAL A 341 32.62 -34.54 0.28
C VAL A 341 31.41 -34.87 -0.62
N TRP A 342 30.96 -33.89 -1.40
CA TRP A 342 29.94 -34.07 -2.45
C TRP A 342 30.18 -35.24 -3.43
N PRO A 343 31.44 -35.66 -3.74
CA PRO A 343 31.70 -36.85 -4.56
C PRO A 343 31.30 -38.23 -3.99
N LEU A 344 31.03 -38.39 -2.68
CA LEU A 344 30.89 -39.74 -2.08
C LEU A 344 29.50 -40.39 -2.20
N PHE A 345 28.53 -39.68 -2.80
CA PHE A 345 27.10 -40.00 -2.74
C PHE A 345 26.60 -41.07 -3.74
N ASN A 346 27.43 -42.01 -4.18
CA ASN A 346 27.01 -43.10 -5.09
C ASN A 346 26.96 -44.49 -4.40
N LYS A 347 26.74 -44.52 -3.07
CA LYS A 347 26.65 -45.74 -2.26
C LYS A 347 25.21 -46.06 -1.87
N SER A 348 24.86 -47.35 -1.85
CA SER A 348 23.53 -47.87 -1.52
C SER A 348 22.93 -47.33 -0.22
N ILE A 349 23.76 -47.12 0.80
CA ILE A 349 23.35 -46.60 2.12
C ILE A 349 22.66 -45.23 2.01
N ALA A 350 23.12 -44.35 1.11
CA ALA A 350 22.52 -43.03 0.92
C ALA A 350 21.16 -43.11 0.21
N THR A 351 21.00 -44.07 -0.71
CA THR A 351 19.71 -44.37 -1.37
C THR A 351 18.72 -44.96 -0.37
N GLU A 352 19.16 -45.90 0.49
CA GLU A 352 18.31 -46.53 1.50
C GLU A 352 17.87 -45.54 2.59
N ALA A 353 18.77 -44.67 3.04
CA ALA A 353 18.44 -43.60 4.00
C ALA A 353 17.50 -42.54 3.39
N GLY A 354 17.72 -42.16 2.13
CA GLY A 354 16.81 -41.29 1.38
C GLY A 354 15.40 -41.87 1.27
N ALA A 355 15.28 -43.16 0.95
CA ALA A 355 13.99 -43.83 0.80
C ALA A 355 13.14 -43.85 2.09
N GLN A 356 13.78 -43.68 3.25
CA GLN A 356 13.15 -43.59 4.57
C GLN A 356 12.84 -42.14 4.99
N CYS A 357 13.40 -41.14 4.29
CA CYS A 357 13.18 -39.73 4.58
C CYS A 357 11.75 -39.28 4.25
N ARG A 358 11.06 -38.68 5.24
CA ARG A 358 9.71 -38.11 5.09
C ARG A 358 9.65 -36.59 5.25
N GLN A 359 10.70 -35.97 5.78
CA GLN A 359 10.75 -34.52 6.01
C GLN A 359 12.13 -33.98 5.61
N ALA A 360 12.14 -32.85 4.89
CA ALA A 360 13.33 -32.10 4.56
C ALA A 360 13.27 -30.70 5.19
N ASP A 361 14.28 -30.37 6.01
CA ASP A 361 14.37 -29.12 6.77
C ASP A 361 15.49 -28.22 6.23
N ILE A 362 15.10 -27.11 5.60
CA ILE A 362 16.00 -26.12 5.00
C ILE A 362 16.00 -24.90 5.91
N ALA A 363 16.95 -24.86 6.85
CA ALA A 363 16.94 -23.90 7.95
C ALA A 363 18.14 -22.95 7.93
N CYS A 364 17.88 -21.65 8.05
CA CYS A 364 18.91 -20.62 8.26
C CYS A 364 19.24 -20.37 9.75
N SER A 365 18.62 -21.13 10.67
CA SER A 365 18.64 -20.88 12.12
C SER A 365 20.02 -20.97 12.75
N ARG A 366 20.92 -21.78 12.18
CA ARG A 366 22.35 -21.81 12.52
C ARG A 366 23.16 -21.33 11.32
N ALA A 367 24.27 -20.63 11.58
CA ALA A 367 25.15 -20.13 10.52
C ALA A 367 25.75 -21.25 9.64
N ALA A 368 26.02 -22.43 10.23
CA ALA A 368 26.51 -23.59 9.49
C ALA A 368 25.44 -24.19 8.57
N ASP A 369 24.21 -24.38 9.09
CA ASP A 369 23.06 -24.85 8.32
C ASP A 369 22.74 -23.86 7.18
N ARG A 370 22.83 -22.55 7.46
CA ARG A 370 22.68 -21.49 6.45
C ARG A 370 23.72 -21.61 5.34
N ALA A 371 25.00 -21.72 5.70
CA ALA A 371 26.10 -21.81 4.74
C ALA A 371 26.06 -23.10 3.91
N PHE A 372 25.64 -24.21 4.52
CA PHE A 372 25.42 -25.49 3.85
C PHE A 372 24.37 -25.37 2.74
N TRP A 373 23.18 -24.83 3.05
CA TRP A 373 22.10 -24.68 2.08
C TRP A 373 22.43 -23.64 1.00
N GLN A 374 23.07 -22.52 1.33
CA GLN A 374 23.55 -21.54 0.35
C GLN A 374 24.64 -22.06 -0.61
N ALA A 375 25.40 -23.07 -0.20
CA ALA A 375 26.44 -23.69 -1.02
C ALA A 375 25.94 -24.92 -1.79
N MET A 376 24.68 -25.35 -1.59
CA MET A 376 24.11 -26.54 -2.21
C MET A 376 23.87 -26.31 -3.71
N PRO A 377 24.54 -27.07 -4.61
CA PRO A 377 24.27 -26.95 -6.04
C PRO A 377 22.88 -27.52 -6.40
N VAL A 378 22.14 -26.84 -7.26
CA VAL A 378 20.79 -27.22 -7.73
C VAL A 378 20.75 -28.68 -8.23
N ASN A 379 21.73 -29.11 -9.02
CA ASN A 379 21.80 -30.49 -9.51
C ASN A 379 22.11 -31.54 -8.42
N VAL A 380 22.70 -31.15 -7.29
CA VAL A 380 22.90 -32.02 -6.12
C VAL A 380 21.60 -32.11 -5.32
N ALA A 381 20.91 -30.98 -5.13
CA ALA A 381 19.59 -30.92 -4.52
C ALA A 381 18.56 -31.79 -5.28
N MET A 382 18.58 -31.77 -6.61
CA MET A 382 17.76 -32.65 -7.45
C MET A 382 18.05 -34.13 -7.21
N ARG A 383 19.33 -34.52 -7.16
CA ARG A 383 19.74 -35.90 -6.83
C ARG A 383 19.41 -36.31 -5.39
N TRP A 384 19.29 -35.36 -4.46
CA TRP A 384 18.78 -35.61 -3.12
C TRP A 384 17.28 -35.88 -3.15
N GLY A 385 16.51 -35.04 -3.84
CA GLY A 385 15.07 -35.22 -4.04
C GLY A 385 14.73 -36.59 -4.62
N GLY A 386 15.42 -37.00 -5.69
CA GLY A 386 15.20 -38.30 -6.37
C GLY A 386 15.48 -39.53 -5.50
N ARG A 387 16.16 -39.35 -4.36
CA ARG A 387 16.38 -40.42 -3.38
C ARG A 387 15.35 -40.43 -2.27
N MET A 388 14.45 -39.46 -2.20
CA MET A 388 13.43 -39.31 -1.17
C MET A 388 12.01 -39.56 -1.72
N PRO A 389 11.69 -40.70 -2.36
CA PRO A 389 10.38 -40.96 -2.96
C PRO A 389 9.23 -41.13 -1.94
N ASN A 390 9.50 -41.01 -0.64
CA ASN A 390 8.49 -41.01 0.43
C ASN A 390 8.47 -39.68 1.22
N LEU A 391 9.06 -38.61 0.66
CA LEU A 391 8.98 -37.27 1.24
C LEU A 391 7.51 -36.82 1.35
N THR A 392 7.10 -36.38 2.55
CA THR A 392 5.76 -35.89 2.83
C THR A 392 5.74 -34.41 3.24
N ARG A 393 6.86 -33.88 3.76
CA ARG A 393 6.97 -32.49 4.21
C ARG A 393 8.26 -31.81 3.76
N ILE A 394 8.17 -30.55 3.34
CA ILE A 394 9.31 -29.63 3.25
C ILE A 394 9.05 -28.42 4.17
N TRP A 395 10.00 -28.11 5.03
CA TRP A 395 10.00 -26.88 5.84
C TRP A 395 11.20 -26.01 5.46
N CYS A 396 10.94 -24.78 5.05
CA CYS A 396 11.96 -23.80 4.69
C CYS A 396 11.88 -22.58 5.64
N CYS A 397 12.91 -22.40 6.45
CA CYS A 397 13.07 -21.28 7.37
C CYS A 397 14.20 -20.37 6.85
N HIS A 398 13.83 -19.24 6.25
CA HIS A 398 14.73 -18.39 5.47
C HIS A 398 15.14 -17.10 6.23
N PRO A 399 16.31 -16.50 5.88
CA PRO A 399 16.78 -15.28 6.53
C PRO A 399 15.87 -14.08 6.26
N ALA A 400 15.86 -13.13 7.19
CA ALA A 400 15.27 -11.82 6.97
C ALA A 400 15.93 -11.11 5.77
N GLY A 401 15.12 -10.49 4.92
CA GLY A 401 15.56 -9.89 3.64
C GLY A 401 16.05 -10.90 2.58
N ASP A 402 16.15 -12.20 2.87
CA ASP A 402 16.57 -13.24 1.93
C ASP A 402 15.42 -14.23 1.70
N ARG A 403 14.38 -13.77 1.00
CA ARG A 403 13.15 -14.51 0.69
C ARG A 403 13.38 -15.60 -0.36
N ALA A 404 14.08 -15.33 -1.47
CA ALA A 404 14.40 -16.36 -2.47
C ALA A 404 15.53 -17.33 -2.02
N TRP A 405 15.95 -17.24 -0.76
CA TRP A 405 17.02 -18.03 -0.19
C TRP A 405 16.75 -19.52 -0.32
N CYS A 406 17.61 -20.20 -1.08
CA CYS A 406 17.53 -21.64 -1.34
C CYS A 406 16.21 -22.09 -2.01
N LEU A 407 15.45 -21.18 -2.66
CA LEU A 407 14.22 -21.54 -3.36
C LEU A 407 14.50 -22.39 -4.61
N ASP A 408 15.65 -22.19 -5.24
CA ASP A 408 16.23 -23.06 -6.28
C ASP A 408 16.56 -24.46 -5.75
N VAL A 409 17.10 -24.55 -4.54
CA VAL A 409 17.36 -25.82 -3.83
C VAL A 409 16.06 -26.52 -3.44
N VAL A 410 15.05 -25.80 -2.94
CA VAL A 410 13.69 -26.32 -2.68
C VAL A 410 13.07 -26.86 -3.96
N THR A 411 13.13 -26.09 -5.05
CA THR A 411 12.60 -26.48 -6.37
C THR A 411 13.23 -27.77 -6.85
N ALA A 412 14.57 -27.83 -6.85
CA ALA A 412 15.30 -29.02 -7.27
C ALA A 412 14.99 -30.24 -6.40
N LEU A 413 14.85 -30.08 -5.08
CA LEU A 413 14.40 -31.17 -4.19
C LEU A 413 13.01 -31.69 -4.57
N ILE A 414 12.08 -30.81 -4.99
CA ILE A 414 10.73 -31.20 -5.45
C ILE A 414 10.79 -31.88 -6.82
N GLU A 415 11.55 -31.34 -7.79
CA GLU A 415 11.76 -31.94 -9.13
C GLU A 415 12.36 -33.33 -9.03
N GLY A 416 13.44 -33.46 -8.26
CA GLY A 416 14.05 -34.74 -7.96
C GLY A 416 13.05 -35.68 -7.30
N HIS A 417 12.33 -35.21 -6.27
CA HIS A 417 11.34 -36.02 -5.58
C HIS A 417 10.26 -36.55 -6.54
N THR A 418 9.76 -35.74 -7.47
CA THR A 418 8.77 -36.18 -8.46
C THR A 418 9.35 -37.23 -9.40
N GLU A 419 10.57 -37.07 -9.91
CA GLU A 419 11.25 -38.06 -10.75
C GLU A 419 11.45 -39.40 -10.00
N GLY A 420 12.02 -39.34 -8.79
CA GLY A 420 12.27 -40.54 -7.96
C GLY A 420 10.99 -41.23 -7.50
N ARG A 421 9.93 -40.46 -7.19
CA ARG A 421 8.59 -40.99 -6.87
C ARG A 421 8.00 -41.71 -8.06
N ALA A 422 7.98 -41.07 -9.24
CA ALA A 422 7.43 -41.66 -10.46
C ALA A 422 8.13 -42.98 -10.82
N ALA A 423 9.47 -43.03 -10.73
CA ALA A 423 10.24 -44.26 -10.94
C ALA A 423 9.85 -45.38 -9.95
N MET A 424 9.77 -45.08 -8.64
CA MET A 424 9.37 -46.06 -7.61
C MET A 424 7.92 -46.54 -7.80
N VAL A 425 7.00 -45.65 -8.14
CA VAL A 425 5.59 -45.99 -8.38
C VAL A 425 5.46 -46.89 -9.62
N ALA A 426 6.17 -46.57 -10.71
CA ALA A 426 6.20 -47.40 -11.92
C ALA A 426 6.78 -48.79 -11.65
N GLU A 427 7.89 -48.89 -10.90
CA GLU A 427 8.51 -50.18 -10.54
C GLU A 427 7.57 -51.04 -9.70
N LYS A 428 6.95 -50.48 -8.65
CA LYS A 428 6.03 -51.23 -7.78
C LYS A 428 4.74 -51.63 -8.50
N ARG A 429 4.19 -50.78 -9.38
CA ARG A 429 3.06 -51.15 -10.25
C ARG A 429 3.42 -52.28 -11.22
N ALA A 430 4.63 -52.25 -11.79
CA ALA A 430 5.14 -53.35 -12.61
C ALA A 430 5.38 -54.64 -11.81
N GLU A 431 5.83 -54.54 -10.56
CA GLU A 431 6.01 -55.70 -9.68
C GLU A 431 4.67 -56.34 -9.28
N ALA A 432 3.69 -55.56 -8.84
CA ALA A 432 2.35 -56.06 -8.54
C ALA A 432 1.72 -56.74 -9.78
N LYS A 433 1.88 -56.14 -10.96
CA LYS A 433 1.46 -56.74 -12.24
C LYS A 433 2.13 -58.10 -12.52
N ARG A 434 3.42 -58.28 -12.16
CA ARG A 434 4.12 -59.57 -12.25
C ARG A 434 3.60 -60.60 -11.23
N ARG A 435 3.04 -60.15 -10.10
CA ARG A 435 2.48 -61.00 -9.03
C ARG A 435 0.98 -61.28 -9.20
N GLY A 436 0.29 -60.61 -10.14
CA GLY A 436 -1.17 -60.67 -10.28
C GLY A 436 -1.92 -59.84 -9.22
N GLU A 437 -1.23 -58.93 -8.55
CA GLU A 437 -1.75 -58.08 -7.46
C GLU A 437 -2.15 -56.69 -7.98
N ALA A 438 -3.10 -56.04 -7.30
CA ALA A 438 -3.41 -54.63 -7.52
C ALA A 438 -2.43 -53.73 -6.75
N ALA A 439 -1.77 -52.79 -7.43
CA ALA A 439 -0.89 -51.81 -6.80
C ALA A 439 -1.64 -50.54 -6.41
N ASP A 440 -2.20 -50.53 -5.21
CA ASP A 440 -2.74 -49.30 -4.58
C ASP A 440 -1.59 -48.44 -4.02
N ILE A 441 -1.01 -47.60 -4.88
CA ILE A 441 0.10 -46.71 -4.54
C ILE A 441 -0.16 -45.33 -5.17
N PRO A 442 -0.30 -44.26 -4.36
CA PRO A 442 -0.51 -42.91 -4.86
C PRO A 442 0.68 -42.38 -5.69
N ASP A 443 0.38 -41.62 -6.74
CA ASP A 443 1.39 -41.06 -7.65
C ASP A 443 2.30 -40.02 -6.97
N GLY A 444 1.79 -39.25 -5.99
CA GLY A 444 2.58 -38.36 -5.15
C GLY A 444 2.72 -38.84 -3.69
N SER A 445 3.55 -38.13 -2.91
CA SER A 445 3.56 -38.25 -1.43
C SER A 445 3.78 -36.95 -0.67
N LEU A 446 4.24 -35.88 -1.33
CA LEU A 446 4.49 -34.58 -0.72
C LEU A 446 3.16 -33.86 -0.41
N THR A 447 2.76 -33.81 0.87
CA THR A 447 1.46 -33.27 1.29
C THR A 447 1.54 -31.90 1.98
N THR A 448 2.71 -31.50 2.49
CA THR A 448 2.87 -30.22 3.22
C THR A 448 4.14 -29.48 2.79
N ILE A 449 4.00 -28.19 2.46
CA ILE A 449 5.12 -27.27 2.27
C ILE A 449 4.91 -26.02 3.12
N THR A 450 5.93 -25.63 3.88
CA THR A 450 5.86 -24.50 4.83
C THR A 450 7.04 -23.56 4.66
N PHE A 451 6.76 -22.28 4.42
CA PHE A 451 7.75 -21.19 4.37
C PHE A 451 7.60 -20.26 5.59
N GLN A 452 8.69 -20.07 6.32
CA GLN A 452 8.75 -19.26 7.54
C GLN A 452 9.89 -18.24 7.48
N THR A 453 9.58 -16.97 7.77
CA THR A 453 10.51 -15.82 7.68
C THR A 453 10.93 -15.30 9.06
N ARG A 454 12.00 -14.52 9.10
CA ARG A 454 12.18 -13.43 10.07
C ARG A 454 11.95 -12.12 9.29
N SER A 455 11.19 -11.18 9.84
CA SER A 455 10.35 -10.22 9.09
C SER A 455 10.97 -9.35 7.96
N SER A 456 10.28 -9.29 6.81
CA SER A 456 10.21 -8.16 5.82
C SER A 456 11.43 -7.87 4.88
N PRO A 457 11.34 -6.98 3.85
CA PRO A 457 11.01 -7.38 2.45
C PRO A 457 12.16 -7.42 1.40
N TRP A 458 11.78 -7.71 0.12
CA TRP A 458 12.46 -7.51 -1.21
C TRP A 458 13.06 -8.74 -1.94
N HIS A 459 12.42 -9.34 -2.97
CA HIS A 459 13.03 -10.46 -3.75
C HIS A 459 12.66 -10.65 -5.24
N ARG A 460 13.50 -11.44 -5.93
CA ARG A 460 13.34 -12.00 -7.30
C ARG A 460 12.71 -13.41 -7.28
N GLN A 461 12.46 -14.03 -8.44
CA GLN A 461 11.88 -15.38 -8.54
C GLN A 461 12.52 -16.31 -9.61
N PRO A 462 12.63 -17.63 -9.36
CA PRO A 462 12.85 -18.70 -10.33
C PRO A 462 11.56 -19.50 -10.65
N ARG A 463 11.64 -20.48 -11.57
CA ARG A 463 10.54 -21.41 -11.95
C ARG A 463 10.40 -22.57 -10.94
N LEU A 464 9.20 -23.18 -10.85
CA LEU A 464 8.84 -24.22 -9.86
C LEU A 464 8.13 -25.44 -10.50
N ALA A 465 8.14 -26.58 -9.81
CA ALA A 465 7.72 -27.90 -10.32
C ALA A 465 6.49 -28.53 -9.63
N ARG A 466 6.02 -29.66 -10.16
CA ARG A 466 4.72 -30.29 -9.85
C ARG A 466 4.68 -31.05 -8.51
N ALA A 467 3.52 -31.06 -7.85
CA ALA A 467 3.23 -31.75 -6.59
C ALA A 467 1.73 -32.13 -6.47
N PRO A 468 1.27 -33.25 -7.07
CA PRO A 468 -0.16 -33.60 -7.16
C PRO A 468 -0.85 -33.91 -5.83
N SER A 469 -0.12 -34.41 -4.82
CA SER A 469 -0.68 -34.78 -3.51
C SER A 469 -0.62 -33.65 -2.46
N LEU A 470 -0.47 -32.39 -2.88
CA LEU A 470 -0.20 -31.27 -1.99
C LEU A 470 -1.47 -30.75 -1.29
N GLU A 471 -1.77 -31.29 -0.11
CA GLU A 471 -2.92 -30.90 0.71
C GLU A 471 -2.77 -29.52 1.39
N ARG A 472 -1.56 -29.15 1.83
CA ARG A 472 -1.32 -27.92 2.62
C ARG A 472 -0.13 -27.12 2.15
N VAL A 473 -0.38 -25.85 1.86
CA VAL A 473 0.61 -24.81 1.65
C VAL A 473 0.43 -23.74 2.72
N GLN A 474 1.51 -23.40 3.42
CA GLN A 474 1.53 -22.28 4.36
C GLN A 474 2.77 -21.42 4.12
N ALA A 475 2.57 -20.13 3.90
CA ALA A 475 3.66 -19.22 3.60
C ALA A 475 3.34 -17.80 4.10
N HIS A 476 4.29 -17.16 4.79
CA HIS A 476 4.10 -15.81 5.33
C HIS A 476 4.43 -14.71 4.32
N GLU A 477 5.11 -15.07 3.24
CA GLU A 477 5.50 -14.26 2.08
C GLU A 477 5.37 -15.21 0.84
N HIS A 478 5.79 -14.83 -0.37
CA HIS A 478 5.90 -15.72 -1.56
C HIS A 478 4.69 -16.07 -2.43
N ILE A 479 3.49 -15.50 -2.25
CA ILE A 479 2.30 -15.95 -3.02
C ILE A 479 2.53 -16.12 -4.53
N TYR A 480 3.10 -15.14 -5.22
CA TYR A 480 3.35 -15.19 -6.67
C TYR A 480 4.23 -16.38 -7.15
N THR A 481 5.15 -16.90 -6.33
CA THR A 481 5.93 -18.12 -6.71
C THR A 481 5.10 -19.40 -6.62
N LEU A 482 4.05 -19.42 -5.80
CA LEU A 482 3.34 -20.66 -5.45
C LEU A 482 2.40 -21.13 -6.57
N GLY A 483 2.13 -20.33 -7.59
CA GLY A 483 1.25 -20.64 -8.73
C GLY A 483 1.47 -22.05 -9.33
N PRO A 484 2.64 -22.36 -9.92
CA PRO A 484 2.87 -23.65 -10.58
C PRO A 484 2.79 -24.85 -9.63
N LEU A 485 3.17 -24.64 -8.37
CA LEU A 485 3.15 -25.64 -7.31
C LEU A 485 1.72 -25.95 -6.87
N VAL A 486 0.93 -24.91 -6.56
CA VAL A 486 -0.49 -24.99 -6.19
C VAL A 486 -1.32 -25.53 -7.34
N GLY A 487 -1.11 -25.01 -8.55
CA GLY A 487 -1.82 -25.42 -9.76
C GLY A 487 -1.62 -26.88 -10.17
N SER A 488 -0.53 -27.48 -9.69
CA SER A 488 -0.27 -28.91 -9.90
C SER A 488 -0.91 -29.83 -8.86
N SER A 489 -1.58 -29.31 -7.82
CA SER A 489 -2.24 -30.11 -6.78
C SER A 489 -3.64 -30.56 -7.18
N GLU A 490 -3.98 -31.80 -6.83
CA GLU A 490 -5.29 -32.43 -7.07
C GLU A 490 -6.14 -32.53 -5.79
N CYS A 491 -5.57 -32.21 -4.61
CA CYS A 491 -6.20 -32.43 -3.30
C CYS A 491 -5.99 -31.29 -2.29
N LEU A 492 -5.83 -30.04 -2.75
CA LEU A 492 -5.54 -28.89 -1.90
C LEU A 492 -6.67 -28.62 -0.88
N ARG A 493 -6.32 -28.65 0.41
CA ARG A 493 -7.23 -28.41 1.55
C ARG A 493 -6.95 -27.11 2.29
N VAL A 494 -5.69 -26.66 2.35
CA VAL A 494 -5.30 -25.44 3.06
C VAL A 494 -4.27 -24.66 2.24
N PHE A 495 -4.60 -23.41 1.91
CA PHE A 495 -3.72 -22.42 1.28
C PHE A 495 -3.54 -21.21 2.20
N ASP A 496 -2.88 -21.40 3.35
CA ASP A 496 -2.72 -20.36 4.37
C ASP A 496 -1.57 -19.40 4.01
N VAL A 497 -1.86 -18.45 3.12
CA VAL A 497 -0.91 -17.46 2.62
C VAL A 497 -1.51 -16.05 2.69
N PRO A 498 -1.09 -15.17 3.63
CA PRO A 498 -1.52 -13.78 3.68
C PRO A 498 -1.23 -13.05 2.36
N SER A 499 -2.27 -12.47 1.75
CA SER A 499 -2.20 -11.94 0.38
C SER A 499 -3.48 -11.23 -0.06
N THR A 500 -3.38 -10.38 -1.08
CA THR A 500 -4.52 -9.66 -1.67
C THR A 500 -5.46 -10.59 -2.45
N VAL A 501 -6.68 -10.11 -2.73
CA VAL A 501 -7.68 -10.84 -3.54
C VAL A 501 -7.12 -11.27 -4.90
N ASP A 502 -6.43 -10.37 -5.59
CA ASP A 502 -5.83 -10.61 -6.91
C ASP A 502 -4.76 -11.70 -6.86
N GLN A 503 -3.87 -11.64 -5.87
CA GLN A 503 -2.79 -12.62 -5.69
C GLN A 503 -3.34 -14.02 -5.43
N LYS A 504 -4.41 -14.14 -4.64
CA LYS A 504 -5.10 -15.42 -4.41
C LYS A 504 -5.77 -15.92 -5.69
N ALA A 505 -6.43 -15.04 -6.45
CA ALA A 505 -7.08 -15.41 -7.70
C ALA A 505 -6.04 -15.94 -8.72
N GLU A 506 -4.95 -15.21 -8.95
CA GLU A 506 -3.87 -15.56 -9.89
C GLU A 506 -3.19 -16.90 -9.57
N VAL A 507 -3.03 -17.25 -8.29
CA VAL A 507 -2.43 -18.53 -7.87
C VAL A 507 -3.42 -19.69 -7.96
N LEU A 508 -4.66 -19.48 -7.48
CA LEU A 508 -5.69 -20.54 -7.50
C LEU A 508 -6.25 -20.78 -8.90
N GLU A 509 -6.13 -19.81 -9.81
CA GLU A 509 -6.47 -19.98 -11.23
C GLU A 509 -5.59 -21.02 -11.94
N GLN A 510 -4.37 -21.27 -11.46
CA GLN A 510 -3.49 -22.29 -12.05
C GLN A 510 -3.93 -23.73 -11.72
N VAL A 511 -4.83 -23.92 -10.75
CA VAL A 511 -5.43 -25.24 -10.46
C VAL A 511 -6.41 -25.58 -11.60
N PRO A 512 -6.41 -26.80 -12.15
CA PRO A 512 -7.31 -27.15 -13.24
C PRO A 512 -8.79 -27.14 -12.82
N VAL A 513 -9.66 -26.84 -13.78
CA VAL A 513 -11.11 -27.08 -13.67
C VAL A 513 -11.38 -28.59 -13.70
N ALA A 514 -12.52 -29.05 -13.18
CA ALA A 514 -12.92 -30.45 -13.24
C ALA A 514 -12.88 -30.99 -14.68
N ALA A 515 -12.35 -32.21 -14.86
CA ALA A 515 -12.17 -32.81 -16.19
C ALA A 515 -13.49 -33.14 -16.90
N GLU A 516 -14.58 -33.33 -16.16
CA GLU A 516 -15.91 -33.63 -16.68
C GLU A 516 -16.97 -32.83 -15.92
N GLU A 517 -18.05 -32.47 -16.63
CA GLU A 517 -19.15 -31.67 -16.08
C GLU A 517 -19.95 -32.50 -15.06
N GLY A 518 -19.78 -32.17 -13.77
CA GLY A 518 -20.42 -32.86 -12.64
C GLY A 518 -19.46 -33.57 -11.67
N GLN A 519 -18.19 -33.75 -12.03
CA GLN A 519 -17.16 -34.23 -11.09
C GLN A 519 -16.85 -33.16 -10.02
N PRO A 520 -16.54 -33.55 -8.77
CA PRO A 520 -16.02 -32.61 -7.78
C PRO A 520 -14.66 -32.09 -8.24
N GLY A 521 -14.56 -30.77 -8.45
CA GLY A 521 -13.30 -30.15 -8.89
C GLY A 521 -12.20 -30.18 -7.81
N PRO A 522 -10.92 -29.93 -8.17
CA PRO A 522 -9.77 -30.13 -7.27
C PRO A 522 -9.79 -29.30 -5.98
N LEU A 523 -10.60 -28.24 -5.92
CA LEU A 523 -10.78 -27.39 -4.73
C LEU A 523 -12.07 -27.71 -3.93
N ALA A 524 -12.79 -28.79 -4.24
CA ALA A 524 -14.02 -29.16 -3.54
C ALA A 524 -13.85 -29.41 -2.03
N ASN A 525 -12.64 -29.80 -1.60
CA ASN A 525 -12.29 -30.01 -0.20
C ASN A 525 -11.42 -28.87 0.39
N LEU A 526 -11.36 -27.71 -0.26
CA LEU A 526 -10.59 -26.56 0.22
C LEU A 526 -11.26 -25.96 1.46
N GLU A 527 -10.58 -26.00 2.60
CA GLU A 527 -11.09 -25.60 3.92
C GLU A 527 -10.66 -24.19 4.34
N ASP A 528 -9.53 -23.68 3.85
CA ASP A 528 -8.95 -22.40 4.26
C ASP A 528 -8.04 -21.83 3.14
N ILE A 529 -8.11 -20.51 2.92
CA ILE A 529 -7.29 -19.75 1.95
C ILE A 529 -6.42 -18.67 2.62
N GLY A 530 -6.28 -18.72 3.95
CA GLY A 530 -5.57 -17.72 4.74
C GLY A 530 -6.25 -16.34 4.71
N PRO A 531 -5.68 -15.33 5.38
CA PRO A 531 -6.25 -14.00 5.38
C PRO A 531 -6.18 -13.35 3.98
N ILE A 532 -7.32 -12.80 3.54
CA ILE A 532 -7.37 -11.79 2.49
C ILE A 532 -6.88 -10.48 3.09
N GLU A 533 -5.76 -10.00 2.57
CA GLU A 533 -5.13 -8.76 2.99
C GLU A 533 -5.65 -7.57 2.16
N VAL A 534 -6.17 -6.56 2.86
CA VAL A 534 -6.79 -5.36 2.28
C VAL A 534 -5.95 -4.14 2.63
N SER A 535 -5.45 -3.44 1.60
CA SER A 535 -4.66 -2.21 1.74
C SER A 535 -5.47 -0.97 1.36
N ASN A 536 -5.23 0.14 2.07
CA ASN A 536 -5.82 1.47 1.87
C ASN A 536 -5.70 1.94 0.41
N VAL A 537 -4.60 1.62 -0.29
CA VAL A 537 -4.39 1.99 -1.71
C VAL A 537 -5.55 1.54 -2.62
N HIS A 538 -6.24 0.44 -2.27
CA HIS A 538 -7.37 -0.11 -3.01
C HIS A 538 -8.75 0.45 -2.60
N MET A 539 -8.82 1.39 -1.66
CA MET A 539 -10.09 1.87 -1.06
C MET A 539 -10.25 3.39 -1.09
N ASN A 540 -9.60 4.12 -2.00
CA ASN A 540 -9.62 5.58 -2.02
C ASN A 540 -10.58 6.25 -3.04
N ASN A 541 -11.27 5.49 -3.91
CA ASN A 541 -12.32 6.06 -4.78
C ASN A 541 -13.35 4.99 -5.24
N LEU A 542 -14.52 5.43 -5.72
CA LEU A 542 -15.62 4.60 -6.28
C LEU A 542 -15.15 3.60 -7.35
N VAL A 543 -14.18 4.01 -8.18
CA VAL A 543 -13.60 3.13 -9.22
C VAL A 543 -12.85 1.96 -8.59
N ALA A 544 -12.09 2.20 -7.50
CA ALA A 544 -11.36 1.15 -6.80
C ALA A 544 -12.31 0.16 -6.09
N LEU A 545 -13.49 0.61 -5.67
CA LEU A 545 -14.54 -0.25 -5.14
C LEU A 545 -15.15 -1.18 -6.20
N ASN A 546 -15.57 -0.65 -7.36
CA ASN A 546 -16.08 -1.47 -8.46
C ASN A 546 -15.04 -2.52 -8.87
N VAL A 547 -13.79 -2.08 -9.01
CA VAL A 547 -12.63 -2.95 -9.25
C VAL A 547 -12.50 -4.02 -8.16
N TRP A 548 -12.66 -3.69 -6.86
CA TRP A 548 -12.57 -4.68 -5.79
C TRP A 548 -13.76 -5.65 -5.73
N SER A 549 -15.00 -5.20 -5.93
CA SER A 549 -16.15 -6.10 -6.03
C SER A 549 -16.03 -7.06 -7.21
N THR A 550 -15.53 -6.57 -8.36
CA THR A 550 -15.21 -7.42 -9.52
C THR A 550 -14.07 -8.39 -9.20
N ARG A 551 -13.02 -7.96 -8.48
CA ARG A 551 -11.92 -8.85 -8.06
C ARG A 551 -12.40 -9.96 -7.10
N LEU A 552 -13.29 -9.65 -6.14
CA LEU A 552 -13.92 -10.67 -5.30
C LEU A 552 -14.80 -11.62 -6.12
N GLN A 553 -15.56 -11.11 -7.09
CA GLN A 553 -16.33 -11.95 -8.01
C GLN A 553 -15.43 -12.86 -8.84
N VAL A 554 -14.28 -12.36 -9.33
CA VAL A 554 -13.27 -13.15 -10.05
C VAL A 554 -12.70 -14.25 -9.15
N LEU A 555 -12.26 -13.95 -7.92
CA LEU A 555 -11.81 -14.97 -6.97
C LEU A 555 -12.91 -15.99 -6.67
N GLY A 556 -14.16 -15.53 -6.52
CA GLY A 556 -15.33 -16.38 -6.32
C GLY A 556 -15.57 -17.31 -7.51
N SER A 557 -15.50 -16.81 -8.74
CA SER A 557 -15.65 -17.63 -9.95
C SER A 557 -14.49 -18.62 -10.13
N VAL A 558 -13.25 -18.22 -9.80
CA VAL A 558 -12.07 -19.09 -9.82
C VAL A 558 -12.26 -20.26 -8.87
N LEU A 559 -12.68 -20.01 -7.63
CA LEU A 559 -12.98 -21.03 -6.63
C LEU A 559 -14.14 -21.94 -7.04
N VAL A 560 -15.30 -21.37 -7.42
CA VAL A 560 -16.53 -22.10 -7.73
C VAL A 560 -16.39 -22.97 -8.99
N SER A 561 -15.68 -22.50 -10.01
CA SER A 561 -15.38 -23.28 -11.22
C SER A 561 -14.45 -24.47 -10.96
N ARG A 562 -13.63 -24.40 -9.90
CA ARG A 562 -12.71 -25.46 -9.46
C ARG A 562 -13.30 -26.36 -8.36
N GLY A 563 -14.61 -26.26 -8.12
CA GLY A 563 -15.35 -27.11 -7.19
C GLY A 563 -15.50 -26.59 -5.76
N CYS A 564 -14.81 -25.51 -5.37
CA CYS A 564 -14.93 -24.89 -4.05
C CYS A 564 -16.31 -24.22 -3.91
N ARG A 565 -17.30 -24.96 -3.40
CA ARG A 565 -18.67 -24.52 -3.15
C ARG A 565 -19.03 -24.83 -1.71
N ARG A 566 -19.10 -23.79 -0.87
CA ARG A 566 -19.32 -23.92 0.59
C ARG A 566 -18.41 -24.98 1.24
N SER A 567 -17.11 -24.91 0.97
CA SER A 567 -16.09 -25.79 1.56
C SER A 567 -15.18 -25.05 2.55
N LEU A 568 -14.98 -23.74 2.38
CA LEU A 568 -14.15 -22.93 3.27
C LEU A 568 -14.82 -22.84 4.65
N LYS A 569 -14.10 -23.22 5.71
CA LYS A 569 -14.64 -23.21 7.09
C LYS A 569 -14.98 -21.79 7.53
N SER A 570 -14.04 -20.86 7.37
CA SER A 570 -14.23 -19.44 7.67
C SER A 570 -13.51 -18.58 6.64
N LEU A 571 -14.01 -17.38 6.41
CA LEU A 571 -13.28 -16.36 5.66
C LEU A 571 -12.50 -15.47 6.62
N LYS A 572 -11.21 -15.26 6.36
CA LYS A 572 -10.35 -14.37 7.15
C LYS A 572 -10.08 -13.10 6.34
N VAL A 573 -10.39 -11.93 6.89
CA VAL A 573 -10.04 -10.64 6.30
C VAL A 573 -9.17 -9.85 7.26
N LYS A 574 -8.09 -9.26 6.73
CA LYS A 574 -7.10 -8.48 7.48
C LYS A 574 -6.86 -7.15 6.77
N PHE A 575 -7.16 -6.05 7.45
CA PHE A 575 -6.79 -4.72 6.98
C PHE A 575 -5.31 -4.47 7.38
N ILE A 576 -4.44 -4.24 6.39
CA ILE A 576 -2.98 -4.11 6.62
C ILE A 576 -2.61 -2.71 7.11
N ASP A 577 -3.26 -1.68 6.55
CA ASP A 577 -2.93 -0.28 6.79
C ASP A 577 -3.75 0.29 7.96
N ALA A 578 -3.12 1.06 8.84
CA ALA A 578 -3.73 1.65 10.04
C ALA A 578 -4.63 2.87 9.76
N THR A 579 -5.30 2.92 8.61
CA THR A 579 -6.08 4.09 8.18
C THR A 579 -7.33 3.73 7.36
N VAL A 580 -8.47 4.21 7.86
CA VAL A 580 -9.73 4.47 7.14
C VAL A 580 -10.34 3.28 6.39
N VAL A 581 -11.12 2.48 7.13
CA VAL A 581 -12.42 2.07 6.58
C VAL A 581 -13.23 3.35 6.32
N GLY A 582 -13.66 3.58 5.09
CA GLY A 582 -14.43 4.76 4.66
C GLY A 582 -15.89 4.41 4.31
N ASN A 583 -16.60 5.33 3.63
CA ASN A 583 -17.99 5.13 3.13
C ASN A 583 -18.19 3.82 2.36
N TRP A 584 -17.10 3.27 1.86
CA TRP A 584 -16.97 2.01 1.14
C TRP A 584 -17.38 0.78 1.95
N VAL A 585 -17.39 0.85 3.30
CA VAL A 585 -17.74 -0.29 4.18
C VAL A 585 -19.11 -0.88 3.86
N PHE A 586 -20.05 -0.07 3.39
CA PHE A 586 -21.41 -0.48 3.05
C PHE A 586 -21.43 -1.43 1.86
N GLN A 587 -20.74 -1.07 0.76
CA GLN A 587 -20.65 -1.90 -0.45
C GLN A 587 -19.67 -3.08 -0.27
N PHE A 588 -18.62 -2.88 0.53
CA PHE A 588 -17.72 -3.95 0.98
C PHE A 588 -18.47 -5.05 1.74
N ALA A 589 -19.39 -4.69 2.64
CA ALA A 589 -20.22 -5.64 3.40
C ALA A 589 -21.00 -6.57 2.49
N GLU A 590 -21.67 -6.00 1.47
CA GLU A 590 -22.51 -6.75 0.55
C GLU A 590 -21.69 -7.66 -0.36
N ALA A 591 -20.61 -7.14 -0.98
CA ALA A 591 -19.72 -7.95 -1.83
C ALA A 591 -19.03 -9.08 -1.06
N LEU A 592 -18.56 -8.81 0.17
CA LEU A 592 -17.93 -9.80 1.04
C LEU A 592 -18.93 -10.89 1.47
N GLN A 593 -20.17 -10.50 1.79
CA GLN A 593 -21.24 -11.43 2.13
C GLN A 593 -21.64 -12.29 0.93
N THR A 594 -21.78 -11.71 -0.27
CA THR A 594 -22.06 -12.47 -1.50
C THR A 594 -20.98 -13.50 -1.78
N PHE A 595 -19.70 -13.11 -1.66
CA PHE A 595 -18.57 -14.02 -1.80
C PHE A 595 -18.60 -15.13 -0.73
N ALA A 596 -18.70 -14.78 0.56
CA ALA A 596 -18.73 -15.74 1.65
C ALA A 596 -19.89 -16.74 1.52
N SER A 597 -21.09 -16.30 1.12
CA SER A 597 -22.24 -17.18 0.88
C SER A 597 -22.03 -18.17 -0.28
N ALA A 598 -21.14 -17.90 -1.23
CA ALA A 598 -20.82 -18.82 -2.32
C ALA A 598 -19.79 -19.89 -1.91
N VAL A 599 -18.76 -19.51 -1.14
CA VAL A 599 -17.59 -20.39 -0.89
C VAL A 599 -17.45 -20.90 0.55
N CYS A 600 -18.16 -20.33 1.54
CA CYS A 600 -17.99 -20.67 2.96
C CYS A 600 -19.11 -21.55 3.56
N ILE A 601 -18.73 -22.31 4.59
CA ILE A 601 -19.61 -23.07 5.48
C ILE A 601 -20.12 -22.17 6.60
N GLU A 602 -19.20 -21.55 7.36
CA GLU A 602 -19.48 -20.65 8.47
C GLU A 602 -19.21 -19.17 8.10
N GLY A 603 -19.31 -18.29 9.10
CA GLY A 603 -19.26 -16.83 8.91
C GLY A 603 -17.88 -16.25 8.58
N VAL A 604 -17.86 -14.92 8.46
CA VAL A 604 -16.64 -14.14 8.21
C VAL A 604 -15.98 -13.75 9.53
N SER A 605 -14.66 -13.92 9.60
CA SER A 605 -13.78 -13.46 10.67
C SER A 605 -12.92 -12.30 10.15
N ILE A 606 -12.85 -11.21 10.91
CA ILE A 606 -12.27 -9.94 10.46
C ILE A 606 -11.30 -9.42 11.52
N SER A 607 -10.19 -8.86 11.07
CA SER A 607 -9.16 -8.25 11.92
C SER A 607 -8.78 -6.86 11.40
N ILE A 608 -8.79 -5.88 12.29
CA ILE A 608 -8.55 -4.47 11.98
C ILE A 608 -7.78 -3.80 13.13
N GLY A 609 -6.83 -2.90 12.83
CA GLY A 609 -6.08 -2.17 13.85
C GLY A 609 -6.86 -1.00 14.48
N SER A 610 -7.63 -0.27 13.67
CA SER A 610 -8.30 0.97 14.10
C SER A 610 -9.71 1.12 13.54
N PHE A 611 -10.68 1.43 14.40
CA PHE A 611 -12.04 1.78 13.99
C PHE A 611 -12.23 3.30 13.93
N HIS A 612 -12.82 3.79 12.84
CA HIS A 612 -13.07 5.21 12.60
C HIS A 612 -14.54 5.56 12.86
N LEU A 613 -14.82 6.35 13.90
CA LEU A 613 -16.18 6.78 14.24
C LEU A 613 -16.74 7.82 13.25
N ASP A 614 -15.88 8.48 12.46
CA ASP A 614 -16.32 9.39 11.39
C ASP A 614 -17.13 8.68 10.30
N LEU A 615 -17.01 7.34 10.19
CA LEU A 615 -17.89 6.51 9.35
C LEU A 615 -19.38 6.72 9.59
N LEU A 616 -19.77 6.98 10.84
CA LEU A 616 -21.18 7.04 11.22
C LEU A 616 -21.83 8.37 10.81
N TYR A 617 -21.08 9.46 10.72
CA TYR A 617 -21.63 10.80 10.42
C TYR A 617 -21.23 11.33 9.03
N ARG A 618 -20.87 10.44 8.09
CA ARG A 618 -20.62 10.81 6.69
C ARG A 618 -21.93 11.00 5.90
N PRO A 619 -21.96 11.87 4.86
CA PRO A 619 -23.17 12.16 4.07
C PRO A 619 -23.84 10.96 3.37
N PHE A 620 -23.15 9.82 3.26
CA PHE A 620 -23.61 8.63 2.53
C PHE A 620 -23.99 7.46 3.45
N PHE A 621 -24.16 7.68 4.76
CA PHE A 621 -24.62 6.64 5.68
C PHE A 621 -26.05 6.19 5.31
N PRO A 622 -26.32 4.87 5.19
CA PRO A 622 -27.63 4.38 4.75
C PRO A 622 -28.73 4.66 5.80
N ALA A 623 -29.84 5.26 5.36
CA ALA A 623 -31.00 5.54 6.21
C ALA A 623 -31.62 4.28 6.84
N ALA A 624 -31.43 3.12 6.22
CA ALA A 624 -31.78 1.81 6.76
C ALA A 624 -30.59 0.84 6.61
N PRO A 625 -29.70 0.74 7.61
CA PRO A 625 -28.56 -0.18 7.59
C PRO A 625 -29.02 -1.65 7.50
N SER A 626 -28.49 -2.40 6.53
CA SER A 626 -28.82 -3.82 6.36
C SER A 626 -28.35 -4.67 7.56
N PRO A 627 -28.97 -5.84 7.83
CA PRO A 627 -28.52 -6.72 8.92
C PRO A 627 -27.06 -7.16 8.76
N VAL A 628 -26.63 -7.42 7.51
CA VAL A 628 -25.25 -7.75 7.14
C VAL A 628 -24.29 -6.63 7.56
N LEU A 629 -24.66 -5.38 7.24
CA LEU A 629 -23.87 -4.21 7.62
C LEU A 629 -23.82 -4.03 9.14
N LYS A 630 -24.94 -4.20 9.86
CA LYS A 630 -24.94 -4.13 11.34
C LYS A 630 -23.98 -5.16 11.94
N THR A 631 -24.05 -6.42 11.50
CA THR A 631 -23.13 -7.49 11.93
C THR A 631 -21.67 -7.15 11.63
N LEU A 632 -21.37 -6.69 10.41
CA LEU A 632 -20.01 -6.27 10.03
C LEU A 632 -19.48 -5.14 10.94
N MET A 633 -20.28 -4.10 11.18
CA MET A 633 -19.86 -2.95 11.98
C MET A 633 -19.61 -3.34 13.43
N SER A 634 -20.45 -4.19 14.03
CA SER A 634 -20.20 -4.74 15.37
C SER A 634 -18.95 -5.64 15.43
N GLN A 635 -18.69 -6.47 14.40
CA GLN A 635 -17.45 -7.26 14.31
C GLN A 635 -16.20 -6.37 14.17
N LEU A 636 -16.27 -5.31 13.36
CA LEU A 636 -15.16 -4.36 13.19
C LEU A 636 -14.88 -3.59 14.49
N ALA A 637 -15.91 -3.21 15.23
CA ALA A 637 -15.76 -2.52 16.52
C ALA A 637 -15.16 -3.43 17.59
N ASP A 638 -15.66 -4.66 17.73
CA ASP A 638 -15.16 -5.64 18.71
C ASP A 638 -13.68 -5.98 18.52
N GLN A 639 -13.22 -6.00 17.27
CA GLN A 639 -11.86 -6.42 16.91
C GLN A 639 -10.83 -5.28 16.86
N ALA A 640 -11.26 -4.01 16.90
CA ALA A 640 -10.37 -2.86 16.80
C ALA A 640 -9.56 -2.66 18.09
N THR A 641 -8.25 -2.42 17.95
CA THR A 641 -7.35 -2.09 19.08
C THR A 641 -7.27 -0.58 19.35
N VAL A 642 -7.66 0.26 18.38
CA VAL A 642 -7.69 1.72 18.49
C VAL A 642 -9.04 2.28 18.05
N VAL A 643 -9.62 3.21 18.81
CA VAL A 643 -10.84 3.96 18.42
C VAL A 643 -10.46 5.37 17.98
N ARG A 644 -10.85 5.78 16.77
CA ARG A 644 -10.46 7.07 16.18
C ARG A 644 -11.66 7.94 15.83
N VAL A 645 -11.61 9.21 16.21
CA VAL A 645 -12.56 10.27 15.84
C VAL A 645 -11.79 11.28 14.99
N ASP A 646 -12.30 11.61 13.79
CA ASP A 646 -11.63 12.52 12.86
C ASP A 646 -12.61 13.65 12.50
N LEU A 647 -12.35 14.86 13.03
CA LEU A 647 -13.27 15.99 12.98
C LEU A 647 -12.94 16.90 11.78
N ARG A 648 -13.49 16.61 10.59
CA ARG A 648 -13.31 17.48 9.42
C ARG A 648 -14.41 18.53 9.29
N TRP A 649 -14.10 19.65 8.65
CA TRP A 649 -15.05 20.75 8.41
C TRP A 649 -16.34 20.31 7.68
N SER A 650 -16.26 19.37 6.74
CA SER A 650 -17.42 18.76 6.08
C SER A 650 -18.35 17.99 7.03
N ASP A 651 -17.76 17.42 8.07
CA ASP A 651 -18.42 16.44 8.95
C ASP A 651 -19.13 17.15 10.11
N LEU A 652 -18.67 18.35 10.47
CA LEU A 652 -19.29 19.23 11.47
C LEU A 652 -20.64 19.80 11.02
N ALA A 653 -20.97 19.72 9.73
CA ALA A 653 -22.19 20.30 9.14
C ALA A 653 -23.36 19.32 8.97
N THR A 654 -23.16 18.01 9.16
CA THR A 654 -24.18 16.97 8.87
C THR A 654 -24.87 16.50 10.15
N PRO A 655 -26.15 16.82 10.41
CA PRO A 655 -26.81 16.41 11.65
C PRO A 655 -26.96 14.88 11.76
N PRO A 656 -26.80 14.29 12.96
CA PRO A 656 -26.89 12.85 13.15
C PRO A 656 -28.32 12.35 12.93
N THR A 657 -28.48 11.30 12.12
CA THR A 657 -29.79 10.65 11.90
C THR A 657 -30.06 9.54 12.92
N PRO A 658 -31.32 9.16 13.17
CA PRO A 658 -31.66 8.06 14.09
C PRO A 658 -30.94 6.74 13.76
N ALA A 659 -30.71 6.44 12.47
CA ALA A 659 -30.00 5.24 12.03
C ALA A 659 -28.50 5.24 12.41
N MET A 660 -27.86 6.42 12.39
CA MET A 660 -26.47 6.58 12.82
C MET A 660 -26.34 6.41 14.34
N LEU A 661 -27.28 6.98 15.10
CA LEU A 661 -27.35 6.86 16.56
C LEU A 661 -27.65 5.42 17.02
N ASP A 662 -28.55 4.72 16.32
CA ASP A 662 -28.84 3.29 16.58
C ASP A 662 -27.64 2.39 16.28
N MET A 663 -26.93 2.65 15.18
CA MET A 663 -25.67 1.96 14.86
C MET A 663 -24.62 2.19 15.94
N ALA A 664 -24.38 3.44 16.35
CA ALA A 664 -23.41 3.79 17.40
C ALA A 664 -23.67 3.06 18.72
N ARG A 665 -24.95 2.91 19.11
CA ARG A 665 -25.38 2.18 20.32
C ARG A 665 -25.10 0.68 20.27
N GLY A 666 -25.04 0.11 19.06
CA GLY A 666 -24.72 -1.30 18.79
C GLY A 666 -23.22 -1.61 18.66
N LEU A 667 -22.33 -0.63 18.83
CA LEU A 667 -20.89 -0.84 18.80
C LEU A 667 -20.33 -1.05 20.21
N ALA A 668 -19.53 -2.10 20.37
CA ALA A 668 -18.78 -2.41 21.58
C ALA A 668 -17.30 -2.62 21.21
N PHE A 669 -16.39 -1.93 21.90
CA PHE A 669 -14.96 -1.89 21.57
C PHE A 669 -14.15 -2.72 22.58
N ASN A 670 -14.42 -4.03 22.63
CA ASN A 670 -13.94 -4.91 23.70
C ASN A 670 -12.42 -5.12 23.71
N LYS A 671 -11.73 -4.92 22.58
CA LYS A 671 -10.27 -5.06 22.43
C LYS A 671 -9.52 -3.74 22.30
N ALA A 672 -10.21 -2.61 22.37
CA ALA A 672 -9.57 -1.31 22.22
C ALA A 672 -8.77 -0.94 23.48
N THR A 673 -7.51 -0.55 23.30
CA THR A 673 -6.62 -0.11 24.38
C THR A 673 -6.29 1.38 24.31
N SER A 674 -6.45 1.99 23.14
CA SER A 674 -6.11 3.39 22.87
C SER A 674 -7.21 4.08 22.07
N ALA A 675 -7.35 5.39 22.25
CA ALA A 675 -8.26 6.21 21.48
C ALA A 675 -7.63 7.53 21.04
N VAL A 676 -8.01 8.00 19.85
CA VAL A 676 -7.43 9.18 19.21
C VAL A 676 -8.53 10.08 18.67
N VAL A 677 -8.55 11.34 19.08
CA VAL A 677 -9.40 12.39 18.50
C VAL A 677 -8.52 13.36 17.74
N LEU A 678 -8.73 13.45 16.42
CA LEU A 678 -8.06 14.40 15.55
C LEU A 678 -9.00 15.55 15.21
N GLY A 679 -8.52 16.76 15.44
CA GLY A 679 -9.14 18.00 15.00
C GLY A 679 -8.59 18.52 13.68
N VAL A 680 -9.25 19.55 13.18
CA VAL A 680 -8.80 20.38 12.05
C VAL A 680 -8.11 21.64 12.53
N ASP A 681 -7.13 22.09 11.74
CA ASP A 681 -6.61 23.46 11.79
C ASP A 681 -7.70 24.45 11.32
N GLN A 682 -7.80 25.59 12.02
CA GLN A 682 -8.83 26.60 11.77
C GLN A 682 -8.54 27.45 10.53
N PRO A 683 -9.51 27.65 9.62
CA PRO A 683 -9.71 28.93 8.94
C PRO A 683 -10.51 29.89 9.84
N ALA A 684 -10.34 31.19 9.61
CA ALA A 684 -10.76 32.25 10.54
C ALA A 684 -12.25 32.64 10.49
N GLN A 685 -13.18 31.67 10.60
CA GLN A 685 -14.63 31.94 10.68
C GLN A 685 -15.30 31.28 11.89
N ALA A 686 -16.41 31.89 12.33
CA ALA A 686 -17.18 31.45 13.47
C ALA A 686 -17.80 30.06 13.22
N ALA A 687 -17.72 29.18 14.23
CA ALA A 687 -18.32 27.85 14.17
C ALA A 687 -19.85 27.91 14.05
N PRO A 688 -20.50 26.90 13.43
CA PRO A 688 -21.94 26.74 13.53
C PRO A 688 -22.39 26.63 15.00
N ALA A 689 -23.52 27.24 15.34
CA ALA A 689 -24.04 27.28 16.72
C ALA A 689 -24.60 25.92 17.23
N THR A 690 -24.49 24.85 16.44
CA THR A 690 -24.95 23.49 16.75
C THR A 690 -23.81 22.61 17.22
N ALA A 691 -24.05 21.80 18.25
CA ALA A 691 -23.08 20.83 18.76
C ALA A 691 -22.55 19.89 17.65
N PRO A 692 -21.23 19.64 17.56
CA PRO A 692 -20.66 18.75 16.54
C PRO A 692 -21.34 17.36 16.49
N PRO A 693 -21.66 16.82 15.30
CA PRO A 693 -22.30 15.51 15.14
C PRO A 693 -21.55 14.35 15.80
N ALA A 694 -20.22 14.46 15.89
CA ALA A 694 -19.37 13.52 16.62
C ALA A 694 -19.76 13.38 18.11
N LEU A 695 -20.19 14.46 18.77
CA LEU A 695 -20.59 14.45 20.19
C LEU A 695 -21.81 13.55 20.40
N ALA A 696 -22.88 13.80 19.64
CA ALA A 696 -24.12 13.01 19.70
C ALA A 696 -23.89 11.52 19.39
N ILE A 697 -22.90 11.19 18.56
CA ILE A 697 -22.50 9.81 18.27
C ILE A 697 -21.73 9.20 19.44
N ILE A 698 -20.75 9.91 20.02
CA ILE A 698 -19.98 9.49 21.21
C ILE A 698 -20.90 9.25 22.41
N GLU A 699 -21.98 10.02 22.53
CA GLU A 699 -23.00 9.85 23.57
C GLU A 699 -23.77 8.53 23.49
N GLN A 700 -23.85 7.88 22.32
CA GLN A 700 -24.53 6.58 22.17
C GLN A 700 -23.63 5.37 22.42
N ILE A 701 -22.31 5.53 22.35
CA ILE A 701 -21.34 4.42 22.42
C ILE A 701 -21.29 3.83 23.83
N GLN A 702 -21.14 2.51 23.92
CA GLN A 702 -21.01 1.79 25.19
C GLN A 702 -19.68 2.10 25.90
N PRO A 703 -19.59 1.98 27.24
CA PRO A 703 -18.33 2.14 27.95
C PRO A 703 -17.24 1.19 27.44
N MET A 704 -16.01 1.69 27.37
CA MET A 704 -14.83 1.01 26.81
C MET A 704 -13.77 0.82 27.92
N PRO A 705 -13.94 -0.16 28.82
CA PRO A 705 -13.11 -0.29 30.03
C PRO A 705 -11.68 -0.75 29.78
N GLN A 706 -11.34 -1.21 28.56
CA GLN A 706 -9.97 -1.61 28.20
C GLN A 706 -9.14 -0.45 27.64
N VAL A 707 -9.77 0.68 27.29
CA VAL A 707 -9.05 1.86 26.77
C VAL A 707 -8.41 2.61 27.93
N SER A 708 -7.08 2.58 27.98
CA SER A 708 -6.27 3.27 28.99
C SER A 708 -5.51 4.47 28.45
N GLU A 709 -5.49 4.71 27.13
CA GLU A 709 -4.84 5.85 26.48
C GLU A 709 -5.84 6.71 25.67
N LEU A 710 -5.75 8.04 25.81
CA LEU A 710 -6.47 9.02 25.01
C LEU A 710 -5.53 10.09 24.44
N VAL A 711 -5.55 10.27 23.11
CA VAL A 711 -4.75 11.26 22.39
C VAL A 711 -5.67 12.28 21.70
N LEU A 712 -5.46 13.57 21.96
CA LEU A 712 -6.21 14.70 21.42
C LEU A 712 -5.28 15.58 20.57
N ASN A 713 -5.56 15.73 19.28
CA ASN A 713 -4.75 16.54 18.36
C ASN A 713 -5.56 17.76 17.87
N LYS A 714 -4.98 18.96 17.95
CA LYS A 714 -5.60 20.27 17.67
C LYS A 714 -6.69 20.69 18.67
N GLN A 715 -6.94 21.99 18.71
CA GLN A 715 -7.93 22.63 19.59
C GLN A 715 -9.36 22.09 19.40
N THR A 716 -9.75 21.75 18.17
CA THR A 716 -11.12 21.27 17.87
C THR A 716 -11.39 19.86 18.43
N ALA A 717 -10.36 19.07 18.74
CA ALA A 717 -10.51 17.76 19.35
C ALA A 717 -10.96 17.79 20.82
N LEU A 718 -10.73 18.90 21.55
CA LEU A 718 -10.88 18.92 23.01
C LEU A 718 -12.30 18.57 23.48
N ALA A 719 -13.35 19.14 22.85
CA ALA A 719 -14.74 18.88 23.24
C ALA A 719 -15.17 17.42 23.01
N ALA A 720 -14.76 16.82 21.88
CA ALA A 720 -15.03 15.41 21.59
C ALA A 720 -14.18 14.49 22.46
N GLY A 721 -12.94 14.87 22.77
CA GLY A 721 -12.06 14.21 23.73
C GLY A 721 -12.68 14.10 25.12
N THR A 722 -13.22 15.20 25.64
CA THR A 722 -13.91 15.24 26.94
C THR A 722 -15.09 14.28 26.99
N GLN A 723 -15.96 14.28 25.98
CA GLN A 723 -17.09 13.33 25.96
C GLN A 723 -16.62 11.87 25.79
N LEU A 724 -15.57 11.64 25.00
CA LEU A 724 -15.05 10.30 24.75
C LEU A 724 -14.37 9.72 25.99
N ALA A 725 -13.69 10.55 26.79
CA ALA A 725 -13.11 10.16 28.08
C ALA A 725 -14.16 9.68 29.10
N ASN A 726 -15.39 10.21 29.06
CA ASN A 726 -16.50 9.73 29.89
C ASN A 726 -16.92 8.28 29.55
N ARG A 727 -16.49 7.75 28.41
CA ARG A 727 -16.66 6.34 28.02
C ARG A 727 -15.47 5.46 28.44
N MET A 728 -14.41 6.03 29.02
CA MET A 728 -13.16 5.33 29.38
C MET A 728 -12.98 5.34 30.90
N PRO A 729 -13.53 4.37 31.65
CA PRO A 729 -13.40 4.38 33.11
C PRO A 729 -11.95 4.20 33.59
N ASN A 730 -11.13 3.42 32.87
CA ASN A 730 -9.76 3.05 33.26
C ASN A 730 -8.68 3.85 32.50
N LEU A 731 -8.97 5.11 32.15
CA LEU A 731 -8.01 6.00 31.50
C LEU A 731 -6.78 6.24 32.40
N GLN A 732 -5.57 6.00 31.88
CA GLN A 732 -4.28 6.16 32.57
C GLN A 732 -3.35 7.15 31.86
N VAL A 733 -3.44 7.26 30.53
CA VAL A 733 -2.57 8.11 29.70
C VAL A 733 -3.42 9.14 28.95
N LEU A 734 -3.10 10.43 29.08
CA LEU A 734 -3.75 11.53 28.37
C LEU A 734 -2.72 12.38 27.63
N CYS A 735 -2.80 12.44 26.31
CA CYS A 735 -1.94 13.24 25.46
C CYS A 735 -2.74 14.34 24.76
N VAL A 736 -2.39 15.61 24.94
CA VAL A 736 -2.93 16.77 24.21
C VAL A 736 -1.82 17.34 23.34
N LEU A 737 -2.03 17.47 22.03
CA LEU A 737 -0.97 17.86 21.10
C LEU A 737 -1.43 18.69 19.89
N GLY A 738 -0.48 19.35 19.23
CA GLY A 738 -0.68 20.05 17.96
C GLY A 738 -1.27 21.46 18.10
N ASP A 739 -0.41 22.42 18.43
CA ASP A 739 -0.70 23.86 18.47
C ASP A 739 -1.93 24.27 19.31
N VAL A 740 -2.13 23.62 20.45
CA VAL A 740 -3.23 23.90 21.39
C VAL A 740 -2.84 25.07 22.32
N PRO A 741 -3.71 26.08 22.56
CA PRO A 741 -3.45 27.12 23.54
C PRO A 741 -3.33 26.57 24.97
N VAL A 742 -2.33 27.03 25.73
CA VAL A 742 -2.00 26.52 27.08
C VAL A 742 -3.20 26.44 28.02
N GLN A 743 -3.97 27.51 28.14
CA GLN A 743 -5.16 27.54 29.01
C GLN A 743 -6.19 26.46 28.64
N GLN A 744 -6.37 26.18 27.35
CA GLN A 744 -7.34 25.19 26.87
C GLN A 744 -6.82 23.75 27.02
N ALA A 745 -5.50 23.53 26.84
CA ALA A 745 -4.89 22.24 27.12
C ALA A 745 -5.02 21.87 28.60
N PHE A 746 -4.71 22.80 29.51
CA PHE A 746 -4.80 22.58 30.95
C PHE A 746 -6.25 22.45 31.45
N GLU A 747 -7.20 23.21 30.90
CA GLU A 747 -8.63 23.02 31.21
C GLU A 747 -9.14 21.65 30.72
N ALA A 748 -8.73 21.20 29.53
CA ALA A 748 -9.07 19.85 29.06
C ALA A 748 -8.48 18.75 29.96
N ILE A 749 -7.22 18.89 30.41
CA ILE A 749 -6.58 17.97 31.37
C ILE A 749 -7.33 17.94 32.70
N LYS A 750 -7.76 19.10 33.20
CA LYS A 750 -8.55 19.23 34.43
C LYS A 750 -9.90 18.54 34.30
N VAL A 751 -10.65 18.82 33.24
CA VAL A 751 -12.00 18.25 33.03
C VAL A 751 -11.93 16.73 32.78
N ILE A 752 -11.00 16.26 31.96
CA ILE A 752 -10.84 14.82 31.64
C ILE A 752 -10.29 14.03 32.83
N GLY A 753 -9.31 14.60 33.52
CA GLY A 753 -8.60 13.98 34.65
C GLY A 753 -9.30 14.14 36.00
N CYS A 754 -10.42 14.86 36.08
CA CYS A 754 -11.15 15.05 37.33
C CYS A 754 -11.50 13.68 37.96
N GLU A 755 -11.22 13.53 39.25
CA GLU A 755 -11.41 12.29 40.03
C GLU A 755 -10.57 11.07 39.55
N ARG A 756 -9.57 11.26 38.69
CA ARG A 756 -8.70 10.18 38.17
C ARG A 756 -7.27 10.24 38.71
N GLU A 757 -6.63 9.07 38.70
CA GLU A 757 -5.18 8.92 38.79
C GLU A 757 -4.66 8.53 37.40
N LEU A 758 -3.72 9.31 36.86
CA LEU A 758 -3.13 9.12 35.54
C LEU A 758 -1.64 8.80 35.66
N ASP A 759 -1.17 7.78 34.95
CA ASP A 759 0.25 7.43 34.93
C ASP A 759 1.07 8.46 34.14
N MET A 760 0.49 8.99 33.06
CA MET A 760 1.14 9.97 32.20
C MET A 760 0.14 10.98 31.63
N VAL A 761 0.44 12.27 31.81
CA VAL A 761 -0.20 13.36 31.08
C VAL A 761 0.86 14.03 30.23
N ALA A 762 0.62 14.16 28.93
CA ALA A 762 1.48 14.90 28.01
C ALA A 762 0.69 16.05 27.38
N ALA A 763 1.28 17.24 27.39
CA ALA A 763 0.75 18.42 26.72
C ALA A 763 1.85 18.96 25.81
N MET A 764 1.79 18.63 24.52
CA MET A 764 2.88 18.82 23.57
C MET A 764 2.53 19.85 22.50
N ASP A 765 3.52 20.61 22.04
CA ASP A 765 3.31 21.63 21.01
C ASP A 765 2.29 22.68 21.44
N ILE A 766 2.41 23.13 22.70
CA ILE A 766 1.50 24.13 23.29
C ILE A 766 1.91 25.54 22.84
N ARG A 767 0.91 26.37 22.50
CA ARG A 767 1.07 27.81 22.19
C ARG A 767 0.38 28.73 23.20
N GLY A 768 0.53 30.04 23.03
CA GLY A 768 -0.15 31.06 23.85
C GLY A 768 0.44 31.25 25.25
N VAL A 769 1.67 30.78 25.47
CA VAL A 769 2.46 31.07 26.67
C VAL A 769 3.03 32.49 26.55
N GLY A 770 2.90 33.30 27.60
CA GLY A 770 3.44 34.67 27.63
C GLY A 770 4.95 34.71 27.91
N SER A 771 5.57 35.88 27.77
CA SER A 771 7.01 36.06 28.05
C SER A 771 7.42 35.82 29.51
N GLY A 772 6.45 35.75 30.44
CA GLY A 772 6.67 35.40 31.85
C GLY A 772 6.67 33.90 32.18
N GLY A 773 6.44 33.03 31.19
CA GLY A 773 6.35 31.57 31.39
C GLY A 773 4.91 31.04 31.46
N ILE A 774 4.76 29.77 31.84
CA ILE A 774 3.46 29.15 32.10
C ILE A 774 2.95 29.60 33.47
N ASP A 775 1.76 30.19 33.48
CA ASP A 775 0.98 30.44 34.68
C ASP A 775 -0.32 29.62 34.63
N ILE A 776 -0.57 28.83 35.68
CA ILE A 776 -1.79 28.01 35.85
C ILE A 776 -2.74 28.55 36.93
N GLY A 777 -2.36 29.64 37.63
CA GLY A 777 -3.11 30.20 38.76
C GLY A 777 -3.16 29.31 40.01
N GLU A 778 -3.95 29.72 41.00
CA GLU A 778 -4.20 28.97 42.25
C GLU A 778 -5.66 28.45 42.34
N PRO A 779 -5.94 27.33 43.04
CA PRO A 779 -5.07 26.17 43.25
C PRO A 779 -5.78 24.81 43.04
N ARG A 780 -5.03 23.78 42.64
CA ARG A 780 -5.15 22.32 42.93
C ARG A 780 -6.48 21.53 42.74
N GLU A 781 -7.65 22.14 42.80
CA GLU A 781 -8.95 21.45 42.74
C GLU A 781 -9.33 21.11 41.29
N GLY A 782 -9.89 19.91 41.11
CA GLY A 782 -10.25 19.36 39.79
C GLY A 782 -9.11 18.74 38.97
N PHE A 783 -7.82 19.05 39.24
CA PHE A 783 -6.72 18.39 38.51
C PHE A 783 -6.48 16.93 38.98
N PRO A 784 -6.19 16.00 38.04
CA PRO A 784 -5.86 14.61 38.33
C PRO A 784 -4.63 14.48 39.24
N GLN A 785 -4.52 13.33 39.92
CA GLN A 785 -3.20 12.87 40.36
C GLN A 785 -2.42 12.32 39.16
N MET A 786 -1.14 12.63 39.07
CA MET A 786 -0.30 12.27 37.93
C MET A 786 1.01 11.62 38.39
N THR A 787 1.38 10.47 37.82
CA THR A 787 2.75 9.96 38.02
C THR A 787 3.73 10.81 37.22
N THR A 788 3.50 11.02 35.91
CA THR A 788 4.35 11.86 35.05
C THR A 788 3.54 12.95 34.35
N LEU A 789 4.03 14.19 34.39
CA LEU A 789 3.57 15.29 33.55
C LEU A 789 4.67 15.66 32.54
N ILE A 790 4.36 15.64 31.25
CA ILE A 790 5.23 16.11 30.16
C ILE A 790 4.60 17.36 29.55
N VAL A 791 5.39 18.42 29.40
CA VAL A 791 4.99 19.67 28.74
C VAL A 791 6.04 20.01 27.69
N ASP A 792 5.65 20.14 26.43
CA ASP A 792 6.53 20.58 25.34
C ASP A 792 5.95 21.85 24.69
N LEU A 793 6.74 22.94 24.67
CA LEU A 793 6.36 24.21 24.07
C LEU A 793 7.51 24.83 23.25
N THR A 794 7.14 25.60 22.23
CA THR A 794 8.08 26.49 21.53
C THR A 794 8.16 27.81 22.29
N VAL A 795 9.37 28.23 22.68
CA VAL A 795 9.57 29.43 23.50
C VAL A 795 9.16 30.67 22.70
N PRO A 796 8.30 31.56 23.26
CA PRO A 796 7.76 32.69 22.52
C PRO A 796 8.83 33.76 22.24
N ALA A 797 8.68 34.48 21.13
CA ALA A 797 9.49 35.64 20.85
C ALA A 797 9.26 36.75 21.89
N GLY A 798 10.32 37.44 22.30
CA GLY A 798 10.24 38.53 23.29
C GLY A 798 10.43 38.11 24.75
N VAL A 799 10.84 36.86 25.03
CA VAL A 799 11.39 36.49 26.35
C VAL A 799 12.72 37.25 26.56
N SER A 800 12.77 38.09 27.60
CA SER A 800 13.97 38.85 27.96
C SER A 800 14.83 38.17 29.03
N ASP A 801 14.23 37.31 29.85
CA ASP A 801 14.92 36.47 30.83
C ASP A 801 14.48 35.02 30.65
N PHE A 802 15.31 34.25 29.95
CA PHE A 802 15.04 32.84 29.68
C PHE A 802 15.14 31.98 30.95
N VAL A 803 15.97 32.37 31.92
CA VAL A 803 16.19 31.58 33.14
C VAL A 803 14.96 31.71 34.03
N GLU A 804 14.48 32.93 34.27
CA GLU A 804 13.25 33.12 35.04
C GLU A 804 12.03 32.58 34.28
N PHE A 805 11.95 32.68 32.95
CA PHE A 805 10.89 32.02 32.16
C PHE A 805 10.85 30.50 32.38
N ALA A 806 12.00 29.83 32.39
CA ALA A 806 12.10 28.39 32.62
C ALA A 806 11.79 28.02 34.07
N CYS A 807 12.31 28.81 35.03
CA CYS A 807 12.09 28.58 36.45
C CYS A 807 10.65 28.88 36.89
N SER A 808 10.03 29.97 36.42
CA SER A 808 8.62 30.32 36.70
C SER A 808 7.69 29.22 36.18
N SER A 809 7.87 28.80 34.92
CA SER A 809 7.11 27.71 34.30
C SER A 809 7.25 26.40 35.09
N THR A 810 8.47 26.05 35.51
CA THR A 810 8.73 24.84 36.29
C THR A 810 8.08 24.92 37.68
N ARG A 811 8.22 26.04 38.40
CA ARG A 811 7.57 26.28 39.70
C ARG A 811 6.04 26.16 39.57
N SER A 812 5.47 26.76 38.54
CA SER A 812 4.04 26.77 38.24
C SER A 812 3.50 25.36 37.95
N LEU A 813 4.12 24.63 37.02
CA LEU A 813 3.75 23.25 36.70
C LEU A 813 3.91 22.29 37.89
N LEU A 814 4.93 22.49 38.74
CA LEU A 814 5.08 21.71 39.97
C LEU A 814 3.96 21.95 40.98
N GLN A 815 3.15 23.02 40.91
CA GLN A 815 2.00 23.18 41.82
C GLN A 815 0.91 22.10 41.60
N LEU A 816 0.94 21.41 40.46
CA LEU A 816 0.08 20.28 40.13
C LEU A 816 0.45 19.01 40.93
N LYS A 817 -0.49 18.07 41.00
CA LYS A 817 -0.36 16.78 41.71
C LYS A 817 0.47 15.75 40.91
N CYS A 818 1.61 16.16 40.36
CA CYS A 818 2.54 15.28 39.64
C CYS A 818 3.71 14.80 40.52
N LYS A 819 4.16 13.54 40.36
CA LYS A 819 5.40 13.01 40.97
C LYS A 819 6.65 13.37 40.16
N ALA A 820 6.56 13.27 38.83
CA ALA A 820 7.59 13.65 37.89
C ALA A 820 7.08 14.73 36.92
N LEU A 821 7.94 15.69 36.58
CA LEU A 821 7.72 16.72 35.57
C LEU A 821 8.86 16.68 34.55
N LEU A 822 8.52 16.71 33.26
CA LEU A 822 9.42 16.94 32.13
C LEU A 822 8.90 18.17 31.35
N LEU A 823 9.66 19.26 31.37
CA LEU A 823 9.41 20.45 30.55
C LEU A 823 10.43 20.48 29.41
N GLU A 824 9.96 20.40 28.17
CA GLU A 824 10.77 20.53 26.96
C GLU A 824 10.57 21.92 26.33
N LEU A 825 11.69 22.61 26.12
CA LEU A 825 11.73 23.94 25.50
C LEU A 825 12.36 23.85 24.10
N ARG A 826 11.59 24.23 23.08
CA ARG A 826 12.01 24.32 21.67
C ARG A 826 12.25 25.76 21.22
N GLY A 827 13.02 25.94 20.15
CA GLY A 827 13.29 27.24 19.53
C GLY A 827 14.41 28.06 20.17
N LEU A 828 15.29 27.41 20.93
CA LEU A 828 16.40 28.04 21.67
C LEU A 828 17.75 27.86 20.94
N ASP A 829 18.51 28.94 20.83
CA ASP A 829 19.89 28.85 20.35
C ASP A 829 20.81 28.09 21.32
N ALA A 830 21.98 27.64 20.84
CA ALA A 830 22.88 26.81 21.62
C ALA A 830 23.47 27.52 22.86
N SER A 831 23.66 28.85 22.82
CA SER A 831 24.18 29.60 23.96
C SER A 831 23.12 29.76 25.06
N THR A 832 21.87 30.04 24.67
CA THR A 832 20.73 30.08 25.59
C THR A 832 20.47 28.71 26.22
N ARG A 833 20.56 27.61 25.46
CA ARG A 833 20.43 26.25 26.02
C ARG A 833 21.53 25.92 27.04
N SER A 834 22.78 26.27 26.77
CA SER A 834 23.89 26.08 27.72
C SER A 834 23.78 26.95 28.97
N LEU A 835 23.26 28.17 28.85
CA LEU A 835 22.96 29.04 29.99
C LEU A 835 21.91 28.37 30.89
N LEU A 836 20.79 27.94 30.32
CA LEU A 836 19.70 27.32 31.07
C LEU A 836 20.11 26.01 31.74
N GLU A 837 20.86 25.15 31.04
CA GLU A 837 21.35 23.88 31.60
C GLU A 837 22.20 24.06 32.86
N SER A 838 22.97 25.16 32.96
CA SER A 838 23.77 25.48 34.14
C SER A 838 22.99 26.25 35.22
N ALA A 839 22.10 27.17 34.84
CA ALA A 839 21.44 28.09 35.78
C ALA A 839 20.15 27.54 36.39
N VAL A 840 19.32 26.83 35.61
CA VAL A 840 17.98 26.39 36.04
C VAL A 840 18.03 25.38 37.20
N PRO A 841 18.91 24.35 37.22
CA PRO A 841 19.02 23.44 38.36
C PRO A 841 19.43 24.16 39.65
N ALA A 842 20.33 25.15 39.55
CA ALA A 842 20.79 25.92 40.71
C ALA A 842 19.66 26.79 41.30
N GLN A 843 18.88 27.48 40.45
CA GLN A 843 17.76 28.31 40.92
C GLN A 843 16.56 27.50 41.44
N LEU A 844 16.37 26.26 40.98
CA LEU A 844 15.29 25.38 41.44
C LEU A 844 15.71 24.48 42.61
N SER A 845 16.98 24.51 43.02
CA SER A 845 17.50 23.71 44.15
C SER A 845 16.89 24.06 45.51
N SER A 846 16.25 25.22 45.64
CA SER A 846 15.54 25.65 46.84
C SER A 846 14.12 25.05 47.00
N LEU A 847 13.66 24.24 46.05
CA LEU A 847 12.37 23.54 46.15
C LEU A 847 12.52 22.25 46.97
N GLU A 848 12.07 22.30 48.23
CA GLU A 848 12.13 21.13 49.13
C GLU A 848 11.51 19.87 48.49
N GLY A 849 12.18 18.73 48.71
CA GLY A 849 11.75 17.42 48.21
C GLY A 849 11.82 17.23 46.69
N THR A 850 12.41 18.17 45.93
CA THR A 850 12.46 18.10 44.46
C THR A 850 13.90 18.12 43.94
N ILE A 851 14.29 17.11 43.14
CA ILE A 851 15.55 17.13 42.39
C ILE A 851 15.25 17.58 40.97
N THR A 852 15.94 18.61 40.49
CA THR A 852 15.83 19.09 39.09
C THR A 852 17.14 18.88 38.34
N LEU A 853 17.05 18.31 37.14
CA LEU A 853 18.16 18.08 36.21
C LEU A 853 17.81 18.72 34.86
N CYS A 854 18.81 19.26 34.17
CA CYS A 854 18.68 19.68 32.78
C CYS A 854 19.49 18.75 31.87
N SER A 855 19.01 18.55 30.64
CA SER A 855 19.75 17.85 29.59
C SER A 855 19.39 18.40 28.23
N GLN A 856 20.39 18.62 27.37
CA GLN A 856 20.19 18.98 25.97
C GLN A 856 20.07 17.73 25.08
N GLN A 857 19.13 17.76 24.12
CA GLN A 857 19.05 16.78 23.05
C GLN A 857 18.60 17.48 21.76
N ASP A 858 19.36 17.30 20.68
CA ASP A 858 19.12 17.90 19.35
C ASP A 858 18.92 19.43 19.39
N ASP A 859 17.70 19.92 19.12
CA ASP A 859 17.31 21.33 19.19
C ASP A 859 16.54 21.71 20.48
N LYS A 860 16.33 20.75 21.38
CA LYS A 860 15.57 20.90 22.63
C LYS A 860 16.47 21.07 23.85
N LEU A 861 15.89 21.70 24.89
CA LEU A 861 16.33 21.58 26.27
C LEU A 861 15.23 20.89 27.08
N SER A 862 15.58 19.81 27.79
CA SER A 862 14.68 19.12 28.73
C SER A 862 15.03 19.49 30.17
N ILE A 863 14.05 19.99 30.93
CA ILE A 863 14.11 20.21 32.38
C ILE A 863 13.30 19.09 33.04
N ARG A 864 13.94 18.28 33.88
CA ARG A 864 13.33 17.13 34.57
C ARG A 864 13.33 17.36 36.06
N SER A 865 12.15 17.42 36.68
CA SER A 865 11.98 17.58 38.12
C SER A 865 11.29 16.35 38.72
N LEU A 866 11.91 15.73 39.72
CA LEU A 866 11.42 14.55 40.43
C LEU A 866 11.14 14.89 41.89
N ARG A 867 9.92 14.61 42.36
CA ARG A 867 9.56 14.66 43.77
C ARG A 867 9.88 13.36 44.48
N TYR A 868 10.51 13.47 45.64
CA TYR A 868 10.76 12.35 46.54
C TYR A 868 9.84 12.47 47.75
N SER A 869 8.98 11.47 47.95
CA SER A 869 8.40 11.22 49.28
C SER A 869 9.51 10.68 50.19
N GLY A 870 9.74 11.37 51.31
CA GLY A 870 10.59 10.86 52.40
C GLY A 870 9.98 9.66 53.11
#